data_AF-A0A9P5L2I6-F1
#
_entry.id   AF-A0A9P5L2I6-F1
#
_cell.length_a   1.000
_cell.length_b   1.000
_cell.length_c   1.000
_cell.angle_alpha   90.00
_cell.angle_beta   90.00
_cell.angle_gamma   90.00
#
_symmetry.space_group_name_H-M   'P 1'
#
loop_
_entity.id
_entity.type
_entity.pdbx_description
1 polymer ?
#
loop_
_entity_poly.entity_id
_entity_poly.type
_entity_poly.pdbx_seq_one_letter_code
_entity_poly.pdbx_strand_id
1 'polypeptide(L)'
;MGDRGQESATLAHEDYTVGWVCALPKEIVAAKAMLDQVHPPLPQPPHDSNNYTLGRVGSHNVVIACLPLGELGNNSSASVATRLNSTFPGIKFGIMVGIGGGVPPSVRLGDVVVSAPSNEFGGVVQWDFGKTEQGTGFRRTGSLNSPPTILKTALSMLQAKHEMEGSVVPKFLEEVERKWPMLVPRYTRRENLEDMLFPADFQHVIIQDAGEGQNHCSGCDRSKLLQRKHRDMRIHYGLIASGNQVVKDGIFRDQINSRFGGNVLCFEMEAAGLMNEFRCVVVRGICDYADSHKPKHWQEYAAAVAAATAKEILLMVPKWDVLTMAPMAIPNHRRNTNLDTASLKGKGKEDLISLLPGPELTVGTIGASRRIEHQEPLRKISDLDGTAGYDRALGKGLIISIDFGTTYSGVSWATVADFKHESINVITKWPGSDSERVKVPTKLCYEYSEILWGFQVPSDADSLQYLKLLLLQDDDIQDELRESMEFGRTKRTLRENGITAEDCIADYLRAIWKHTLETIRQARPKYGIDALKFHAVLTVPITWKEYARNAMKRAASKAGILDYRIAGPTSLTVVPEPEAAGLAALVDRGSYVEAGNVFVVCDAGGRTVDVVTYIVAENEPLQLQEVVKSDGGLCGGIFIDEAFILQCKNRIGRNWSHYRAADIVNILTKEWEYGIKPRYAERNGPDSYPLFIMQPPLPDLKMNDVSRKPHIKHKYIYFSG
;
A
#
# COMPACT_ATOMS: atom_id res chain seq x y z
N MET A 1 2.72 59.86 2.31
CA MET A 1 1.78 58.73 2.24
C MET A 1 2.62 57.47 2.25
N GLY A 2 2.58 56.72 3.34
CA GLY A 2 3.45 55.56 3.57
C GLY A 2 3.11 54.42 2.63
N ASP A 3 4.16 53.88 2.02
CA ASP A 3 4.20 52.66 1.26
C ASP A 3 3.82 51.49 2.18
N ARG A 4 2.59 50.97 2.04
CA ARG A 4 2.19 49.73 2.71
C ARG A 4 2.82 48.59 1.92
N GLY A 5 4.02 48.20 2.32
CA GLY A 5 4.64 46.96 1.88
C GLY A 5 3.63 45.81 2.03
N GLN A 6 3.33 45.15 0.91
CA GLN A 6 2.69 43.83 0.94
C GLN A 6 3.66 42.89 1.66
N GLU A 7 3.42 42.64 2.94
CA GLU A 7 3.99 41.50 3.64
C GLU A 7 3.61 40.24 2.84
N SER A 8 4.59 39.62 2.19
CA SER A 8 4.44 38.30 1.60
C SER A 8 3.99 37.35 2.70
N ALA A 9 2.76 36.87 2.66
CA ALA A 9 2.26 35.87 3.60
C ALA A 9 3.26 34.70 3.70
N THR A 10 3.69 34.39 4.92
CA THR A 10 4.62 33.30 5.20
C THR A 10 3.92 31.98 4.89
N LEU A 11 4.38 31.25 3.87
CA LEU A 11 3.82 29.95 3.50
C LEU A 11 4.21 28.88 4.53
N ALA A 12 3.28 27.98 4.85
CA ALA A 12 3.47 26.84 5.72
C ALA A 12 3.40 25.51 4.93
N HIS A 13 3.63 24.38 5.60
CA HIS A 13 3.62 23.06 4.96
C HIS A 13 2.24 22.70 4.36
N GLU A 14 1.16 23.17 4.98
CA GLU A 14 -0.23 22.94 4.60
C GLU A 14 -0.61 23.67 3.31
N ASP A 15 0.15 24.70 2.92
CA ASP A 15 -0.12 25.50 1.74
C ASP A 15 0.30 24.82 0.43
N TYR A 16 1.04 23.71 0.50
CA TYR A 16 1.52 22.95 -0.66
C TYR A 16 0.54 21.82 -0.99
N THR A 17 -0.12 21.93 -2.14
CA THR A 17 -1.21 21.04 -2.53
C THR A 17 -0.82 20.00 -3.59
N VAL A 18 0.37 20.12 -4.16
CA VAL A 18 0.87 19.26 -5.24
C VAL A 18 2.25 18.70 -4.89
N GLY A 19 2.38 17.38 -4.91
CA GLY A 19 3.67 16.72 -4.81
C GLY A 19 4.24 16.40 -6.19
N TRP A 20 5.52 16.68 -6.42
CA TRP A 20 6.24 16.37 -7.66
C TRP A 20 7.45 15.49 -7.36
N VAL A 21 7.43 14.24 -7.82
CA VAL A 21 8.50 13.25 -7.55
C VAL A 21 9.35 13.02 -8.80
N CYS A 22 10.67 13.11 -8.63
CA CYS A 22 11.69 12.83 -9.64
C CYS A 22 12.60 11.68 -9.16
N ALA A 23 13.11 10.85 -10.06
CA ALA A 23 14.04 9.76 -9.73
C ALA A 23 15.51 10.18 -9.85
N LEU A 24 15.84 11.08 -10.78
CA LEU A 24 17.24 11.41 -11.12
C LEU A 24 17.57 12.90 -10.90
N PRO A 25 18.84 13.24 -10.60
CA PRO A 25 19.29 14.63 -10.50
C PRO A 25 18.96 15.49 -11.72
N LYS A 26 19.04 14.91 -12.93
CA LYS A 26 18.70 15.63 -14.16
C LYS A 26 17.21 15.97 -14.28
N GLU A 27 16.35 15.15 -13.67
CA GLU A 27 14.89 15.34 -13.67
C GLU A 27 14.50 16.44 -12.69
N ILE A 28 15.07 16.46 -11.47
CA ILE A 28 14.81 17.56 -10.52
C ILE A 28 15.37 18.89 -11.04
N VAL A 29 16.49 18.91 -11.77
CA VAL A 29 16.97 20.14 -12.44
C VAL A 29 15.92 20.68 -13.42
N ALA A 30 15.35 19.81 -14.26
CA ALA A 30 14.29 20.18 -15.20
C ALA A 30 13.01 20.64 -14.47
N ALA A 31 12.60 19.94 -13.40
CA ALA A 31 11.44 20.31 -12.59
C ALA A 31 11.60 21.70 -11.95
N LYS A 32 12.76 21.98 -11.35
CA LYS A 32 13.06 23.30 -10.75
C LYS A 32 13.04 24.42 -11.78
N ALA A 33 13.49 24.16 -13.01
CA ALA A 33 13.48 25.13 -14.09
C ALA A 33 12.05 25.53 -14.54
N MET A 34 11.05 24.70 -14.25
CA MET A 34 9.65 24.94 -14.60
C MET A 34 8.86 25.75 -13.58
N LEU A 35 9.39 25.95 -12.37
CA LEU A 35 8.76 26.78 -11.34
C LEU A 35 8.63 28.23 -11.81
N ASP A 36 7.45 28.82 -11.63
CA ASP A 36 7.24 30.26 -11.85
C ASP A 36 7.88 31.08 -10.74
N GLN A 37 7.90 30.52 -9.53
CA GLN A 37 8.51 31.09 -8.35
C GLN A 37 9.11 29.97 -7.50
N VAL A 38 10.33 30.18 -6.98
CA VAL A 38 10.94 29.32 -5.96
C VAL A 38 10.64 29.94 -4.59
N HIS A 39 10.16 29.14 -3.65
CA HIS A 39 9.89 29.57 -2.28
C HIS A 39 11.11 29.26 -1.37
N PRO A 40 11.30 30.01 -0.28
CA PRO A 40 12.27 29.65 0.75
C PRO A 40 12.00 28.25 1.32
N PRO A 41 13.03 27.51 1.75
CA PRO A 41 12.84 26.22 2.42
C PRO A 41 12.09 26.42 3.74
N LEU A 42 11.29 25.42 4.10
CA LEU A 42 10.63 25.34 5.41
C LEU A 42 11.43 24.46 6.38
N PRO A 43 11.26 24.65 7.71
CA PRO A 43 11.89 23.78 8.70
C PRO A 43 11.49 22.33 8.48
N GLN A 44 12.47 21.46 8.30
CA GLN A 44 12.22 20.06 8.02
C GLN A 44 12.05 19.25 9.32
N PRO A 45 11.06 18.34 9.41
CA PRO A 45 10.94 17.44 10.54
C PRO A 45 12.21 16.57 10.69
N PRO A 46 12.71 16.34 11.92
CA PRO A 46 13.96 15.59 12.13
C PRO A 46 13.92 14.13 11.64
N HIS A 47 12.73 13.57 11.42
CA HIS A 47 12.49 12.21 10.95
C HIS A 47 12.35 12.12 9.42
N ASP A 48 12.35 13.26 8.71
CA ASP A 48 12.26 13.31 7.26
C ASP A 48 13.63 13.62 6.64
N SER A 49 14.23 12.61 6.03
CA SER A 49 15.53 12.73 5.34
C SER A 49 15.42 13.07 3.85
N ASN A 50 14.22 13.32 3.33
CA ASN A 50 14.09 13.84 1.96
C ASN A 50 14.73 15.22 1.84
N ASN A 51 14.86 15.74 0.63
CA ASN A 51 15.21 17.14 0.42
C ASN A 51 14.23 17.76 -0.57
N TYR A 52 13.64 18.87 -0.19
CA TYR A 52 12.53 19.48 -0.92
C TYR A 52 12.94 20.78 -1.60
N THR A 53 12.49 20.95 -2.83
CA THR A 53 12.37 22.28 -3.42
C THR A 53 10.92 22.71 -3.38
N LEU A 54 10.68 23.89 -2.81
CA LEU A 54 9.37 24.49 -2.70
C LEU A 54 9.20 25.57 -3.77
N GLY A 55 8.01 25.66 -4.36
CA GLY A 55 7.72 26.69 -5.34
C GLY A 55 6.28 26.74 -5.77
N ARG A 56 6.04 27.46 -6.87
CA ARG A 56 4.73 27.65 -7.48
C ARG A 56 4.76 27.36 -8.97
N VAL A 57 3.71 26.70 -9.45
CA VAL A 57 3.39 26.56 -10.87
C VAL A 57 1.96 27.02 -11.09
N GLY A 58 1.78 28.10 -11.86
CA GLY A 58 0.51 28.78 -12.03
C GLY A 58 -0.12 29.13 -10.69
N SER A 59 -1.28 28.54 -10.42
CA SER A 59 -2.05 28.78 -9.21
C SER A 59 -1.76 27.79 -8.07
N HIS A 60 -0.85 26.83 -8.27
CA HIS A 60 -0.59 25.72 -7.35
C HIS A 60 0.77 25.85 -6.68
N ASN A 61 0.81 25.66 -5.37
CA ASN A 61 2.05 25.51 -4.63
C ASN A 61 2.50 24.05 -4.72
N VAL A 62 3.75 23.85 -5.13
CA VAL A 62 4.32 22.56 -5.47
C VAL A 62 5.52 22.28 -4.57
N VAL A 63 5.58 21.05 -4.04
CA VAL A 63 6.77 20.50 -3.39
C VAL A 63 7.42 19.46 -4.30
N ILE A 64 8.68 19.66 -4.64
CA ILE A 64 9.47 18.75 -5.48
C ILE A 64 10.41 17.94 -4.59
N ALA A 65 10.37 16.61 -4.71
CA ALA A 65 11.33 15.70 -4.11
C ALA A 65 12.06 14.88 -5.19
N CYS A 66 13.32 14.57 -4.93
CA CYS A 66 14.11 13.64 -5.73
C CYS A 66 14.43 12.41 -4.89
N LEU A 67 14.46 11.24 -5.52
CA LEU A 67 14.96 10.02 -4.89
C LEU A 67 16.43 10.20 -4.44
N PRO A 68 16.86 9.51 -3.36
CA PRO A 68 18.25 9.54 -2.92
C PRO A 68 19.22 9.12 -4.03
N LEU A 69 20.41 9.71 -4.04
CA LEU A 69 21.39 9.45 -5.09
C LEU A 69 21.80 7.96 -5.09
N GLY A 70 21.60 7.29 -6.22
CA GLY A 70 21.93 5.87 -6.40
C GLY A 70 20.80 4.91 -6.01
N GLU A 71 19.69 5.41 -5.48
CA GLU A 71 18.48 4.63 -5.24
C GLU A 71 17.48 4.86 -6.37
N LEU A 72 16.93 3.75 -6.88
CA LEU A 72 15.90 3.73 -7.91
C LEU A 72 14.87 2.65 -7.59
N GLY A 73 13.77 2.64 -8.33
CA GLY A 73 12.74 1.63 -8.24
C GLY A 73 11.61 1.95 -7.25
N ASN A 74 10.65 1.05 -7.22
CA ASN A 74 9.36 1.21 -6.53
C ASN A 74 9.48 1.46 -5.01
N ASN A 75 10.44 0.83 -4.33
CA ASN A 75 10.57 0.97 -2.87
C ASN A 75 11.06 2.38 -2.47
N SER A 76 12.03 2.91 -3.22
CA SER A 76 12.58 4.24 -2.95
C SER A 76 11.56 5.33 -3.30
N SER A 77 10.84 5.19 -4.42
CA SER A 77 9.76 6.12 -4.76
C SER A 77 8.64 6.11 -3.72
N ALA A 78 8.19 4.94 -3.27
CA ALA A 78 7.19 4.83 -2.20
C ALA A 78 7.66 5.49 -0.90
N SER A 79 8.90 5.25 -0.47
CA SER A 79 9.46 5.86 0.76
C SER A 79 9.50 7.39 0.67
N VAL A 80 9.99 7.94 -0.43
CA VAL A 80 10.03 9.39 -0.67
C VAL A 80 8.63 9.99 -0.65
N ALA A 81 7.67 9.36 -1.34
CA ALA A 81 6.29 9.84 -1.40
C ALA A 81 5.58 9.80 -0.04
N THR A 82 5.79 8.74 0.75
CA THR A 82 5.23 8.63 2.11
C THR A 82 5.72 9.76 3.00
N ARG A 83 7.03 10.04 3.00
CA ARG A 83 7.62 11.14 3.79
C ARG A 83 7.16 12.51 3.29
N LEU A 84 7.09 12.70 1.97
CA LEU A 84 6.59 13.93 1.35
C LEU A 84 5.13 14.22 1.74
N ASN A 85 4.26 13.20 1.75
CA ASN A 85 2.88 13.35 2.21
C ASN A 85 2.77 13.60 3.72
N SER A 86 3.67 13.05 4.52
CA SER A 86 3.73 13.28 5.96
C SER A 86 4.13 14.72 6.29
N THR A 87 5.21 15.21 5.66
CA THR A 87 5.74 16.56 5.88
C THR A 87 4.86 17.65 5.28
N PHE A 88 4.16 17.37 4.18
CA PHE A 88 3.26 18.32 3.51
C PHE A 88 1.82 17.78 3.51
N PRO A 89 1.08 17.91 4.63
CA PRO A 89 -0.26 17.34 4.75
C PRO A 89 -1.29 18.03 3.83
N GLY A 90 -0.95 19.17 3.23
CA GLY A 90 -1.78 19.88 2.26
C GLY A 90 -1.90 19.19 0.90
N ILE A 91 -1.02 18.23 0.60
CA ILE A 91 -0.93 17.59 -0.72
C ILE A 91 -2.22 16.85 -1.06
N LYS A 92 -2.75 17.08 -2.28
CA LYS A 92 -4.02 16.51 -2.77
C LYS A 92 -3.82 15.48 -3.87
N PHE A 93 -2.85 15.70 -4.75
CA PHE A 93 -2.45 14.79 -5.82
C PHE A 93 -0.97 14.94 -6.13
N GLY A 94 -0.42 13.93 -6.79
CA GLY A 94 0.99 13.86 -7.14
C GLY A 94 1.20 13.94 -8.65
N ILE A 95 2.41 14.29 -9.05
CA ILE A 95 2.90 14.06 -10.40
C ILE A 95 4.27 13.40 -10.31
N MET A 96 4.44 12.28 -11.00
CA MET A 96 5.74 11.65 -11.15
C MET A 96 6.30 12.02 -12.51
N VAL A 97 7.45 12.69 -12.54
CA VAL A 97 8.04 13.20 -13.77
C VAL A 97 9.46 12.70 -13.90
N GLY A 98 9.77 12.17 -15.07
CA GLY A 98 11.14 11.79 -15.36
C GLY A 98 11.31 11.30 -16.79
N ILE A 99 12.31 10.47 -17.01
CA ILE A 99 12.60 9.88 -18.32
C ILE A 99 12.16 8.43 -18.40
N GLY A 100 11.96 7.93 -19.62
CA GLY A 100 11.60 6.54 -19.89
C GLY A 100 12.02 6.09 -21.28
N GLY A 101 11.87 4.79 -21.54
CA GLY A 101 12.12 4.18 -22.85
C GLY A 101 10.84 4.06 -23.66
N GLY A 102 10.82 4.56 -24.90
CA GLY A 102 9.65 4.58 -25.76
C GLY A 102 9.43 3.28 -26.53
N VAL A 103 8.17 3.00 -26.87
CA VAL A 103 7.80 1.85 -27.71
C VAL A 103 7.49 2.33 -29.14
N PRO A 104 8.32 1.96 -30.14
CA PRO A 104 8.05 2.29 -31.54
C PRO A 104 6.84 1.51 -32.10
N PRO A 105 6.24 1.93 -33.23
CA PRO A 105 6.70 3.01 -34.12
C PRO A 105 6.09 4.39 -33.81
N SER A 106 5.10 4.46 -32.91
CA SER A 106 4.37 5.70 -32.61
C SER A 106 5.22 6.70 -31.81
N VAL A 107 5.90 6.21 -30.78
CA VAL A 107 6.72 6.99 -29.85
C VAL A 107 8.14 7.18 -30.40
N ARG A 108 8.70 8.37 -30.22
CA ARG A 108 10.04 8.76 -30.70
C ARG A 108 10.89 9.40 -29.60
N LEU A 109 12.21 9.46 -29.80
CA LEU A 109 13.09 10.18 -28.90
C LEU A 109 12.69 11.66 -28.83
N GLY A 110 12.64 12.18 -27.61
CA GLY A 110 12.18 13.53 -27.33
C GLY A 110 10.66 13.69 -27.25
N ASP A 111 9.86 12.67 -27.56
CA ASP A 111 8.43 12.67 -27.23
C ASP A 111 8.21 12.60 -25.71
N VAL A 112 6.97 12.82 -25.29
CA VAL A 112 6.51 12.63 -23.91
C VAL A 112 5.36 11.64 -23.89
N VAL A 113 5.35 10.72 -22.94
CA VAL A 113 4.23 9.83 -22.66
C VAL A 113 3.64 10.20 -21.29
N VAL A 114 2.35 10.48 -21.26
CA VAL A 114 1.57 10.75 -20.06
C VAL A 114 0.69 9.53 -19.78
N SER A 115 0.75 9.01 -18.56
CA SER A 115 -0.07 7.86 -18.16
C SER A 115 -1.55 8.22 -18.24
N ALA A 116 -2.31 7.54 -19.07
CA ALA A 116 -3.75 7.74 -19.22
C ALA A 116 -4.50 6.40 -19.16
N PRO A 117 -5.58 6.29 -18.38
CA PRO A 117 -6.40 5.07 -18.35
C PRO A 117 -6.94 4.73 -19.74
N SER A 118 -6.88 3.45 -20.10
CA SER A 118 -7.40 2.95 -21.37
C SER A 118 -7.80 1.48 -21.25
N ASN A 119 -8.97 1.12 -21.80
CA ASN A 119 -9.54 -0.22 -21.75
C ASN A 119 -9.54 -0.79 -20.31
N GLU A 120 -8.78 -1.85 -20.06
CA GLU A 120 -8.65 -2.54 -18.77
C GLU A 120 -7.52 -1.99 -17.88
N PHE A 121 -6.79 -0.96 -18.33
CA PHE A 121 -5.59 -0.45 -17.66
C PHE A 121 -5.82 0.92 -17.02
N GLY A 122 -5.32 1.10 -15.79
CA GLY A 122 -5.37 2.37 -15.05
C GLY A 122 -4.41 3.46 -15.56
N GLY A 123 -3.67 3.20 -16.65
CA GLY A 123 -2.65 4.09 -17.23
C GLY A 123 -1.21 3.69 -16.90
N VAL A 124 -1.01 2.91 -15.84
CA VAL A 124 0.27 2.26 -15.51
C VAL A 124 0.02 0.79 -15.22
N VAL A 125 0.91 -0.08 -15.68
CA VAL A 125 0.91 -1.51 -15.37
C VAL A 125 2.27 -1.94 -14.86
N GLN A 126 2.29 -2.73 -13.78
CA GLN A 126 3.52 -3.38 -13.37
C GLN A 126 3.74 -4.64 -14.21
N TRP A 127 4.71 -4.62 -15.13
CA TRP A 127 4.87 -5.67 -16.14
C TRP A 127 5.56 -6.93 -15.61
N ASP A 128 6.33 -6.81 -14.51
CA ASP A 128 7.11 -7.88 -13.89
C ASP A 128 6.47 -8.46 -12.63
N PHE A 129 5.27 -8.00 -12.25
CA PHE A 129 4.55 -8.49 -11.08
C PHE A 129 3.46 -9.51 -11.44
N GLY A 130 3.71 -10.77 -11.09
CA GLY A 130 2.88 -11.88 -11.52
C GLY A 130 3.38 -13.23 -11.03
N LYS A 131 2.73 -14.29 -11.50
CA LYS A 131 3.10 -15.68 -11.25
C LYS A 131 3.70 -16.27 -12.52
N THR A 132 4.77 -17.03 -12.39
CA THR A 132 5.27 -17.87 -13.48
C THR A 132 4.69 -19.27 -13.30
N GLU A 133 3.90 -19.73 -14.27
CA GLU A 133 3.24 -21.03 -14.24
C GLU A 133 3.86 -21.95 -15.31
N GLN A 134 4.08 -23.22 -14.96
CA GLN A 134 4.69 -24.20 -15.86
C GLN A 134 3.78 -24.45 -17.07
N GLY A 135 4.31 -24.27 -18.28
CA GLY A 135 3.59 -24.49 -19.54
C GLY A 135 2.74 -23.31 -20.05
N THR A 136 2.39 -22.33 -19.20
CA THR A 136 1.60 -21.14 -19.57
C THR A 136 2.40 -19.83 -19.54
N GLY A 137 3.57 -19.82 -18.88
CA GLY A 137 4.47 -18.67 -18.82
C GLY A 137 4.11 -17.68 -17.70
N PHE A 138 4.53 -16.42 -17.86
CA PHE A 138 4.29 -15.38 -16.86
C PHE A 138 2.86 -14.82 -16.96
N ARG A 139 2.11 -14.91 -15.86
CA ARG A 139 0.75 -14.38 -15.71
C ARG A 139 0.74 -13.24 -14.70
N ARG A 140 0.43 -12.02 -15.15
CA ARG A 140 0.29 -10.85 -14.27
C ARG A 140 -0.75 -11.11 -13.17
N THR A 141 -0.47 -10.64 -11.96
CA THR A 141 -1.42 -10.66 -10.82
C THR A 141 -1.54 -9.28 -10.22
N GLY A 142 -2.76 -8.80 -9.95
CA GLY A 142 -3.01 -7.47 -9.40
C GLY A 142 -3.18 -6.36 -10.45
N SER A 143 -3.55 -5.17 -9.97
CA SER A 143 -3.77 -3.96 -10.76
C SER A 143 -3.32 -2.73 -9.98
N LEU A 144 -2.82 -1.72 -10.70
CA LEU A 144 -2.49 -0.41 -10.11
C LEU A 144 -3.68 0.54 -10.27
N ASN A 145 -3.84 1.46 -9.32
CA ASN A 145 -4.87 2.50 -9.36
C ASN A 145 -4.70 3.44 -10.56
N SER A 146 -5.80 4.08 -10.99
CA SER A 146 -5.79 5.15 -11.98
C SER A 146 -5.57 6.52 -11.35
N PRO A 147 -5.04 7.52 -12.08
CA PRO A 147 -4.98 8.90 -11.60
C PRO A 147 -6.35 9.42 -11.09
N PRO A 148 -6.39 10.27 -10.06
CA PRO A 148 -7.64 10.86 -9.56
C PRO A 148 -8.41 11.62 -10.64
N THR A 149 -9.73 11.71 -10.48
CA THR A 149 -10.64 12.28 -11.49
C THR A 149 -10.26 13.69 -11.94
N ILE A 150 -9.77 14.54 -11.03
CA ILE A 150 -9.32 15.90 -11.36
C ILE A 150 -8.21 15.88 -12.44
N LEU A 151 -7.26 14.95 -12.34
CA LEU A 151 -6.17 14.80 -13.30
C LEU A 151 -6.72 14.23 -14.60
N LYS A 152 -7.61 13.21 -14.55
CA LYS A 152 -8.22 12.64 -15.76
C LYS A 152 -9.01 13.67 -16.56
N THR A 153 -9.76 14.55 -15.89
CA THR A 153 -10.50 15.65 -16.54
C THR A 153 -9.54 16.69 -17.12
N ALA A 154 -8.50 17.07 -16.38
CA ALA A 154 -7.47 17.98 -16.90
C ALA A 154 -6.75 17.40 -18.13
N LEU A 155 -6.42 16.09 -18.12
CA LEU A 155 -5.81 15.41 -19.26
C LEU A 155 -6.73 15.39 -20.48
N SER A 156 -8.03 15.17 -20.29
CA SER A 156 -9.02 15.18 -21.40
C SER A 156 -9.08 16.56 -22.06
N MET A 157 -9.12 17.63 -21.25
CA MET A 157 -9.10 19.02 -21.75
C MET A 157 -7.78 19.36 -22.42
N LEU A 158 -6.66 18.91 -21.85
CA LEU A 158 -5.33 19.14 -22.40
C LEU A 158 -5.15 18.44 -23.75
N GLN A 159 -5.60 17.19 -23.88
CA GLN A 159 -5.56 16.45 -25.13
C GLN A 159 -6.40 17.15 -26.21
N ALA A 160 -7.62 17.59 -25.90
CA ALA A 160 -8.44 18.37 -26.83
C ALA A 160 -7.76 19.67 -27.26
N LYS A 161 -7.11 20.37 -26.31
CA LYS A 161 -6.34 21.58 -26.61
C LYS A 161 -5.15 21.30 -27.52
N HIS A 162 -4.41 20.22 -27.30
CA HIS A 162 -3.29 19.84 -28.17
C HIS A 162 -3.72 19.53 -29.60
N GLU A 163 -4.89 18.93 -29.79
CA GLU A 163 -5.46 18.68 -31.11
C GLU A 163 -5.83 19.99 -31.84
N MET A 164 -6.34 20.99 -31.11
CA MET A 164 -6.79 22.27 -31.69
C MET A 164 -5.66 23.29 -31.89
N GLU A 165 -4.77 23.42 -30.90
CA GLU A 165 -3.82 24.54 -30.77
C GLU A 165 -2.35 24.10 -30.69
N GLY A 166 -2.09 22.80 -30.51
CA GLY A 166 -0.77 22.28 -30.17
C GLY A 166 -0.38 22.47 -28.70
N SER A 167 0.80 21.97 -28.33
CA SER A 167 1.33 22.09 -26.97
C SER A 167 2.09 23.40 -26.76
N VAL A 168 2.00 23.97 -25.56
CA VAL A 168 2.79 25.15 -25.17
C VAL A 168 4.19 24.82 -24.66
N VAL A 169 4.57 23.54 -24.59
CA VAL A 169 5.91 23.09 -24.15
C VAL A 169 7.07 23.84 -24.80
N PRO A 170 7.10 24.09 -26.14
CA PRO A 170 8.18 24.85 -26.76
C PRO A 170 8.40 26.23 -26.13
N LYS A 171 7.32 26.94 -25.75
CA LYS A 171 7.41 28.26 -25.10
C LYS A 171 8.03 28.16 -23.71
N PHE A 172 7.72 27.09 -22.95
CA PHE A 172 8.37 26.87 -21.66
C PHE A 172 9.86 26.57 -21.80
N LEU A 173 10.28 25.89 -22.87
CA LEU A 173 11.71 25.66 -23.14
C LEU A 173 12.43 26.96 -23.52
N GLU A 174 11.82 27.84 -24.32
CA GLU A 174 12.36 29.18 -24.61
C GLU A 174 12.53 30.01 -23.31
N GLU A 175 11.59 29.90 -22.37
CA GLU A 175 11.74 30.53 -21.06
C GLU A 175 12.90 29.96 -20.25
N VAL A 176 13.12 28.64 -20.30
CA VAL A 176 14.27 27.99 -19.66
C VAL A 176 15.57 28.46 -20.28
N GLU A 177 15.64 28.60 -21.60
CA GLU A 177 16.80 29.13 -22.31
C GLU A 177 17.19 30.52 -21.81
N ARG A 178 16.18 31.38 -21.65
CA ARG A 178 16.37 32.75 -21.18
C ARG A 178 16.74 32.82 -19.69
N LYS A 179 16.07 32.04 -18.83
CA LYS A 179 16.26 32.09 -17.37
C LYS A 179 17.50 31.33 -16.91
N TRP A 180 17.86 30.25 -17.58
CA TRP A 180 18.91 29.32 -17.18
C TRP A 180 19.88 28.99 -18.33
N PRO A 181 20.71 29.96 -18.77
CA PRO A 181 21.64 29.77 -19.89
C PRO A 181 22.56 28.55 -19.75
N MET A 182 22.91 28.15 -18.52
CA MET A 182 23.74 26.98 -18.23
C MET A 182 23.05 25.64 -18.53
N LEU A 183 21.72 25.61 -18.63
CA LEU A 183 20.96 24.42 -18.98
C LEU A 183 20.86 24.22 -20.49
N VAL A 184 20.97 25.31 -21.28
CA VAL A 184 20.82 25.29 -22.75
C VAL A 184 21.63 24.18 -23.43
N PRO A 185 22.91 23.95 -23.11
CA PRO A 185 23.71 22.95 -23.82
C PRO A 185 23.22 21.51 -23.68
N ARG A 186 22.37 21.20 -22.69
CA ARG A 186 21.92 19.82 -22.40
C ARG A 186 20.40 19.65 -22.38
N TYR A 187 19.65 20.68 -21.97
CA TYR A 187 18.20 20.60 -21.72
C TYR A 187 17.34 21.15 -22.86
N THR A 188 17.93 21.63 -23.95
CA THR A 188 17.22 22.17 -25.11
C THR A 188 17.42 21.29 -26.33
N ARG A 189 16.54 21.45 -27.33
CA ARG A 189 16.65 20.67 -28.56
C ARG A 189 17.88 21.14 -29.33
N ARG A 190 18.80 20.24 -29.60
CA ARG A 190 20.01 20.51 -30.40
C ARG A 190 19.91 19.81 -31.75
N GLU A 191 20.58 20.36 -32.76
CA GLU A 191 20.65 19.76 -34.10
C GLU A 191 21.28 18.36 -34.10
N ASN A 192 22.14 18.06 -33.12
CA ASN A 192 22.78 16.75 -32.97
C ASN A 192 21.92 15.70 -32.24
N LEU A 193 20.72 16.06 -31.76
CA LEU A 193 19.77 15.10 -31.19
C LEU A 193 19.04 14.40 -32.34
N GLU A 194 19.68 13.37 -32.89
CA GLU A 194 19.11 12.54 -33.95
C GLU A 194 18.25 11.41 -33.39
N ASP A 195 17.06 11.26 -33.96
CA ASP A 195 16.13 10.18 -33.63
C ASP A 195 16.51 8.87 -34.34
N MET A 196 17.49 8.16 -33.79
CA MET A 196 18.03 6.90 -34.32
C MET A 196 17.25 5.69 -33.82
N LEU A 197 16.49 5.03 -34.69
CA LEU A 197 15.80 3.77 -34.40
C LEU A 197 16.35 2.65 -35.29
N PHE A 198 16.78 1.57 -34.65
CA PHE A 198 17.21 0.33 -35.29
C PHE A 198 16.10 -0.73 -35.20
N PRO A 199 16.16 -1.80 -36.03
CA PRO A 199 15.32 -2.98 -35.86
C PRO A 199 15.46 -3.57 -34.44
N ALA A 200 14.39 -4.17 -33.91
CA ALA A 200 14.34 -4.65 -32.52
C ALA A 200 15.37 -5.74 -32.21
N ASP A 201 15.76 -6.53 -33.21
CA ASP A 201 16.76 -7.60 -33.17
C ASP A 201 18.19 -7.11 -33.43
N PHE A 202 18.37 -5.84 -33.80
CA PHE A 202 19.68 -5.26 -34.05
C PHE A 202 20.42 -5.02 -32.72
N GLN A 203 21.53 -5.74 -32.53
CA GLN A 203 22.35 -5.63 -31.33
C GLN A 203 23.27 -4.42 -31.41
N HIS A 204 23.33 -3.66 -30.32
CA HIS A 204 24.21 -2.51 -30.19
C HIS A 204 25.69 -2.95 -30.25
N VAL A 205 26.49 -2.30 -31.11
CA VAL A 205 27.92 -2.58 -31.24
C VAL A 205 28.69 -1.75 -30.22
N ILE A 206 29.19 -2.41 -29.18
CA ILE A 206 30.01 -1.77 -28.14
C ILE A 206 31.46 -1.69 -28.63
N ILE A 207 31.95 -0.48 -28.87
CA ILE A 207 33.39 -0.23 -29.06
C ILE A 207 34.01 -0.10 -27.66
N GLN A 208 34.90 -1.03 -27.30
CA GLN A 208 35.43 -1.20 -25.94
C GLN A 208 36.21 0.02 -25.39
N ASP A 209 36.58 0.98 -26.25
CA ASP A 209 37.36 2.18 -25.89
C ASP A 209 36.55 3.48 -25.86
N ALA A 210 35.22 3.44 -26.03
CA ALA A 210 34.39 4.64 -25.99
C ALA A 210 34.12 5.06 -24.53
N GLY A 211 34.88 6.04 -24.03
CA GLY A 211 34.64 6.64 -22.71
C GLY A 211 33.20 7.15 -22.52
N GLU A 212 32.75 7.22 -21.27
CA GLU A 212 31.40 7.67 -20.90
C GLU A 212 31.12 9.09 -21.45
N GLY A 213 30.45 9.18 -22.59
CA GLY A 213 30.11 10.46 -23.24
C GLY A 213 30.27 10.50 -24.76
N GLN A 214 30.88 9.49 -25.40
CA GLN A 214 30.92 9.42 -26.86
C GLN A 214 29.58 8.96 -27.47
N ASN A 215 29.35 9.31 -28.73
CA ASN A 215 28.16 8.97 -29.49
C ASN A 215 28.02 7.43 -29.55
N HIS A 216 27.22 6.86 -28.65
CA HIS A 216 27.20 5.43 -28.36
C HIS A 216 26.95 4.55 -29.61
N CYS A 217 26.34 5.08 -30.66
CA CYS A 217 26.04 4.33 -31.89
C CYS A 217 27.04 4.57 -33.04
N SER A 218 28.23 5.11 -32.79
CA SER A 218 29.24 5.36 -33.84
C SER A 218 29.70 4.09 -34.56
N GLY A 219 29.73 2.96 -33.84
CA GLY A 219 30.06 1.64 -34.39
C GLY A 219 28.87 0.89 -35.02
N CYS A 220 27.65 1.42 -34.90
CA CYS A 220 26.46 0.78 -35.46
C CYS A 220 26.34 1.11 -36.95
N ASP A 221 25.96 0.10 -37.75
CA ASP A 221 25.70 0.26 -39.18
C ASP A 221 24.48 1.17 -39.42
N ARG A 222 24.72 2.44 -39.75
CA ARG A 222 23.69 3.45 -40.00
C ARG A 222 22.78 3.08 -41.19
N SER A 223 23.20 2.17 -42.08
CA SER A 223 22.32 1.69 -43.16
C SER A 223 21.13 0.87 -42.66
N LYS A 224 21.21 0.36 -41.43
CA LYS A 224 20.14 -0.38 -40.75
C LYS A 224 19.10 0.52 -40.07
N LEU A 225 19.32 1.83 -40.03
CA LEU A 225 18.36 2.76 -39.44
C LEU A 225 17.01 2.70 -40.15
N LEU A 226 15.94 2.60 -39.36
CA LEU A 226 14.59 2.63 -39.89
C LEU A 226 14.25 4.06 -40.34
N GLN A 227 13.95 4.20 -41.64
CA GLN A 227 13.61 5.48 -42.25
C GLN A 227 12.27 6.00 -41.70
N ARG A 228 12.28 7.21 -41.16
CA ARG A 228 11.09 7.86 -40.59
C ARG A 228 11.04 9.32 -41.01
N LYS A 229 9.84 9.79 -41.41
CA LYS A 229 9.62 11.20 -41.76
C LYS A 229 9.94 12.10 -40.56
N HIS A 230 10.63 13.21 -40.80
CA HIS A 230 10.84 14.24 -39.77
C HIS A 230 9.49 14.72 -39.21
N ARG A 231 9.42 14.88 -37.89
CA ARG A 231 8.29 15.52 -37.21
C ARG A 231 8.73 16.15 -35.91
N ASP A 232 7.91 17.08 -35.42
CA ASP A 232 8.07 17.66 -34.10
C ASP A 232 7.74 16.67 -32.98
N MET A 233 8.17 17.06 -31.78
CA MET A 233 7.88 16.37 -30.53
C MET A 233 6.36 16.26 -30.33
N ARG A 234 5.90 15.11 -29.84
CA ARG A 234 4.50 14.87 -29.50
C ARG A 234 4.35 14.41 -28.06
N ILE A 235 3.19 14.74 -27.50
CA ILE A 235 2.73 14.22 -26.22
C ILE A 235 1.74 13.11 -26.52
N HIS A 236 1.98 11.92 -25.97
CA HIS A 236 1.13 10.75 -26.11
C HIS A 236 0.42 10.47 -24.78
N TYR A 237 -0.83 10.05 -24.85
CA TYR A 237 -1.63 9.68 -23.68
C TYR A 237 -1.92 8.18 -23.75
N GLY A 238 -1.43 7.40 -22.79
CA GLY A 238 -1.66 5.96 -22.81
C GLY A 238 -0.90 5.17 -21.75
N LEU A 239 -0.63 3.91 -22.08
CA LEU A 239 -0.14 2.93 -21.11
C LEU A 239 1.37 3.00 -20.90
N ILE A 240 1.78 3.11 -19.63
CA ILE A 240 3.17 3.02 -19.20
C ILE A 240 3.40 1.68 -18.49
N ALA A 241 4.42 0.94 -18.91
CA ALA A 241 4.86 -0.29 -18.28
C ALA A 241 5.96 0.01 -17.25
N SER A 242 5.62 -0.16 -15.97
CA SER A 242 6.51 0.01 -14.83
C SER A 242 7.09 -1.33 -14.36
N GLY A 243 8.34 -1.39 -13.94
CA GLY A 243 8.89 -2.62 -13.35
C GLY A 243 10.20 -2.40 -12.60
N ASN A 244 10.63 -3.40 -11.83
CA ASN A 244 11.87 -3.33 -11.05
C ASN A 244 13.14 -3.62 -11.89
N GLN A 245 13.00 -3.85 -13.19
CA GLN A 245 14.11 -4.17 -14.10
C GLN A 245 14.22 -3.16 -15.25
N VAL A 246 15.45 -2.77 -15.59
CA VAL A 246 15.71 -1.95 -16.78
C VAL A 246 15.56 -2.80 -18.04
N VAL A 247 14.67 -2.42 -18.95
CA VAL A 247 14.55 -3.07 -20.26
C VAL A 247 15.62 -2.52 -21.22
N LYS A 248 16.50 -3.40 -21.69
CA LYS A 248 17.60 -3.12 -22.64
C LYS A 248 17.61 -4.08 -23.84
N ASP A 249 16.46 -4.63 -24.19
CA ASP A 249 16.31 -5.63 -25.23
C ASP A 249 15.04 -5.34 -26.02
N GLY A 250 15.20 -5.00 -27.30
CA GLY A 250 14.08 -4.62 -28.17
C GLY A 250 13.10 -5.75 -28.44
N ILE A 251 13.59 -6.99 -28.52
CA ILE A 251 12.73 -8.18 -28.68
C ILE A 251 11.92 -8.37 -27.40
N PHE A 252 12.58 -8.30 -26.23
CA PHE A 252 11.89 -8.46 -24.95
C PHE A 252 10.86 -7.37 -24.70
N ARG A 253 11.17 -6.11 -25.03
CA ARG A 253 10.23 -4.98 -25.04
C ARG A 253 8.99 -5.30 -25.88
N ASP A 254 9.18 -5.76 -27.12
CA ASP A 254 8.08 -6.05 -28.04
C ASP A 254 7.24 -7.24 -27.57
N GLN A 255 7.86 -8.24 -26.93
CA GLN A 255 7.15 -9.34 -26.26
C GLN A 255 6.27 -8.82 -25.13
N ILE A 256 6.79 -7.93 -24.27
CA ILE A 256 6.00 -7.33 -23.19
C ILE A 256 4.85 -6.50 -23.79
N ASN A 257 5.11 -5.65 -24.78
CA ASN A 257 4.06 -4.88 -25.43
C ASN A 257 2.95 -5.78 -26.00
N SER A 258 3.34 -6.89 -26.63
CA SER A 258 2.39 -7.89 -27.16
C SER A 258 1.53 -8.52 -26.07
N ARG A 259 2.09 -8.80 -24.88
CA ARG A 259 1.30 -9.30 -23.72
C ARG A 259 0.23 -8.32 -23.26
N PHE A 260 0.39 -7.03 -23.54
CA PHE A 260 -0.57 -5.97 -23.22
C PHE A 260 -1.34 -5.47 -24.45
N GLY A 261 -1.48 -6.32 -25.46
CA GLY A 261 -2.30 -6.03 -26.65
C GLY A 261 -1.73 -4.94 -27.55
N GLY A 262 -0.42 -4.66 -27.47
CA GLY A 262 0.22 -3.60 -28.26
C GLY A 262 -0.02 -2.18 -27.74
N ASN A 263 -0.51 -2.04 -26.50
CA ASN A 263 -0.91 -0.74 -25.95
C ASN A 263 0.20 0.01 -25.20
N VAL A 264 1.34 -0.62 -24.90
CA VAL A 264 2.43 0.00 -24.13
C VAL A 264 3.13 1.05 -24.98
N LEU A 265 3.27 2.25 -24.44
CA LEU A 265 3.94 3.38 -25.10
C LEU A 265 5.31 3.69 -24.49
N CYS A 266 5.50 3.37 -23.21
CA CYS A 266 6.71 3.71 -22.45
C CYS A 266 7.03 2.65 -21.41
N PHE A 267 8.32 2.44 -21.15
CA PHE A 267 8.88 1.67 -20.03
C PHE A 267 9.59 2.60 -19.04
N GLU A 268 9.35 2.41 -17.75
CA GLU A 268 10.02 3.10 -16.64
C GLU A 268 10.06 2.21 -15.39
N MET A 269 10.62 2.68 -14.26
CA MET A 269 10.99 1.80 -13.14
C MET A 269 10.43 2.12 -11.76
N GLU A 270 9.73 3.25 -11.56
CA GLU A 270 9.35 3.64 -10.20
C GLU A 270 7.86 3.91 -9.99
N ALA A 271 7.07 4.09 -11.06
CA ALA A 271 5.68 4.48 -10.93
C ALA A 271 4.81 3.43 -10.20
N ALA A 272 5.09 2.14 -10.36
CA ALA A 272 4.30 1.09 -9.69
C ALA A 272 4.30 1.22 -8.16
N GLY A 273 5.39 1.73 -7.57
CA GLY A 273 5.46 2.03 -6.13
C GLY A 273 4.60 3.21 -5.68
N LEU A 274 4.17 4.08 -6.61
CA LEU A 274 3.44 5.31 -6.29
C LEU A 274 1.93 5.21 -6.56
N MET A 275 1.52 4.50 -7.61
CA MET A 275 0.17 4.61 -8.16
C MET A 275 -0.96 4.34 -7.14
N ASN A 276 -0.74 3.44 -6.19
CA ASN A 276 -1.79 3.04 -5.25
C ASN A 276 -2.04 4.07 -4.13
N GLU A 277 -0.99 4.68 -3.59
CA GLU A 277 -1.05 5.55 -2.40
C GLU A 277 -0.85 7.04 -2.73
N PHE A 278 0.05 7.37 -3.66
CA PHE A 278 0.45 8.76 -3.97
C PHE A 278 -0.45 9.45 -5.01
N ARG A 279 -1.55 8.80 -5.43
CA ARG A 279 -2.61 9.34 -6.32
C ARG A 279 -2.06 10.29 -7.39
N CYS A 280 -1.22 9.77 -8.28
CA CYS A 280 -0.45 10.60 -9.22
C CYS A 280 -0.76 10.30 -10.69
N VAL A 281 -0.39 11.24 -11.55
CA VAL A 281 -0.17 11.01 -12.99
C VAL A 281 1.33 10.88 -13.25
N VAL A 282 1.72 10.02 -14.19
CA VAL A 282 3.12 9.78 -14.56
C VAL A 282 3.40 10.43 -15.91
N VAL A 283 4.51 11.16 -16.02
CA VAL A 283 4.95 11.86 -17.23
C VAL A 283 6.38 11.47 -17.54
N ARG A 284 6.60 10.84 -18.70
CA ARG A 284 7.90 10.32 -19.11
C ARG A 284 8.35 10.93 -20.42
N GLY A 285 9.46 11.67 -20.37
CA GLY A 285 10.19 12.10 -21.55
C GLY A 285 10.99 10.93 -22.11
N ILE A 286 10.93 10.74 -23.41
CA ILE A 286 11.50 9.55 -24.05
C ILE A 286 12.96 9.78 -24.41
N CYS A 287 13.86 9.03 -23.75
CA CYS A 287 15.31 9.17 -23.93
C CYS A 287 15.98 7.97 -24.60
N ASP A 288 15.28 6.85 -24.73
CA ASP A 288 15.74 5.65 -25.45
C ASP A 288 14.52 4.83 -25.93
N TYR A 289 14.75 3.67 -26.56
CA TYR A 289 13.69 2.80 -27.07
C TYR A 289 13.47 1.52 -26.26
N ALA A 290 13.91 1.48 -25.00
CA ALA A 290 13.92 0.25 -24.19
C ALA A 290 14.60 -0.94 -24.90
N ASP A 291 15.62 -0.66 -25.73
CA ASP A 291 16.45 -1.65 -26.39
C ASP A 291 17.92 -1.52 -25.94
N SER A 292 18.81 -2.17 -26.67
CA SER A 292 20.25 -2.16 -26.41
C SER A 292 20.90 -0.78 -26.64
N HIS A 293 20.22 0.15 -27.34
CA HIS A 293 20.71 1.49 -27.64
C HIS A 293 20.24 2.48 -26.56
N LYS A 294 21.15 2.91 -25.69
CA LYS A 294 20.85 3.84 -24.58
C LYS A 294 21.57 5.18 -24.75
N PRO A 295 21.08 6.09 -25.63
CA PRO A 295 21.77 7.34 -25.90
C PRO A 295 21.66 8.30 -24.70
N LYS A 296 22.70 8.35 -23.86
CA LYS A 296 22.75 9.19 -22.66
C LYS A 296 22.49 10.68 -22.95
N HIS A 297 22.81 11.17 -24.16
CA HIS A 297 22.67 12.58 -24.55
C HIS A 297 21.22 13.06 -24.73
N TRP A 298 20.23 12.15 -24.81
CA TRP A 298 18.82 12.50 -24.87
C TRP A 298 18.20 12.74 -23.49
N GLN A 299 18.82 12.28 -22.41
CA GLN A 299 18.18 12.21 -21.10
C GLN A 299 17.84 13.60 -20.52
N GLU A 300 18.73 14.58 -20.64
CA GLU A 300 18.48 15.94 -20.13
C GLU A 300 17.38 16.65 -20.92
N TYR A 301 17.38 16.56 -22.25
CA TYR A 301 16.31 17.11 -23.08
C TYR A 301 14.96 16.41 -22.82
N ALA A 302 14.97 15.08 -22.71
CA ALA A 302 13.79 14.29 -22.36
C ALA A 302 13.21 14.71 -21.00
N ALA A 303 14.07 14.91 -19.99
CA ALA A 303 13.65 15.44 -18.69
C ALA A 303 13.03 16.85 -18.81
N ALA A 304 13.59 17.71 -19.66
CA ALA A 304 13.07 19.07 -19.88
C ALA A 304 11.66 19.07 -20.48
N VAL A 305 11.42 18.30 -21.55
CA VAL A 305 10.09 18.21 -22.18
C VAL A 305 9.06 17.55 -21.27
N ALA A 306 9.46 16.56 -20.45
CA ALA A 306 8.60 15.94 -19.45
C ALA A 306 8.18 16.94 -18.37
N ALA A 307 9.14 17.71 -17.83
CA ALA A 307 8.87 18.73 -16.83
C ALA A 307 8.00 19.88 -17.39
N ALA A 308 8.25 20.31 -18.63
CA ALA A 308 7.41 21.29 -19.31
C ALA A 308 5.97 20.79 -19.52
N THR A 309 5.81 19.50 -19.87
CA THR A 309 4.48 18.87 -20.00
C THR A 309 3.78 18.80 -18.63
N ALA A 310 4.51 18.46 -17.57
CA ALA A 310 3.97 18.49 -16.21
C ALA A 310 3.50 19.89 -15.80
N LYS A 311 4.27 20.94 -16.14
CA LYS A 311 3.82 22.33 -15.97
C LYS A 311 2.52 22.61 -16.73
N GLU A 312 2.44 22.19 -18.00
CA GLU A 312 1.23 22.36 -18.82
C GLU A 312 0.01 21.66 -18.20
N ILE A 313 0.18 20.45 -17.66
CA ILE A 313 -0.88 19.72 -16.94
C ILE A 313 -1.34 20.52 -15.71
N LEU A 314 -0.42 21.02 -14.88
CA LEU A 314 -0.77 21.78 -13.68
C LEU A 314 -1.52 23.09 -14.00
N LEU A 315 -1.21 23.73 -15.12
CA LEU A 315 -1.94 24.92 -15.59
C LEU A 315 -3.36 24.60 -16.07
N MET A 316 -3.66 23.35 -16.41
CA MET A 316 -5.00 22.90 -16.78
C MET A 316 -5.85 22.52 -15.56
N VAL A 317 -5.23 22.22 -14.41
CA VAL A 317 -5.93 21.83 -13.19
C VAL A 317 -6.53 23.06 -12.49
N PRO A 318 -7.85 23.16 -12.28
CA PRO A 318 -8.46 24.31 -11.60
C PRO A 318 -8.11 24.34 -10.11
N LYS A 319 -7.66 25.49 -9.60
CA LYS A 319 -7.31 25.66 -8.17
C LYS A 319 -8.47 25.33 -7.23
N TRP A 320 -9.69 25.74 -7.57
CA TRP A 320 -10.85 25.57 -6.70
C TRP A 320 -11.15 24.08 -6.45
N ASP A 321 -11.08 23.26 -7.48
CA ASP A 321 -11.31 21.83 -7.38
C ASP A 321 -10.28 21.16 -6.47
N VAL A 322 -9.00 21.57 -6.56
CA VAL A 322 -7.92 21.08 -5.67
C VAL A 322 -8.21 21.42 -4.21
N LEU A 323 -8.70 22.62 -3.92
CA LEU A 323 -9.04 23.02 -2.55
C LEU A 323 -10.20 22.20 -1.96
N THR A 324 -11.12 21.72 -2.80
CA THR A 324 -12.24 20.85 -2.37
C THR A 324 -11.86 19.37 -2.22
N MET A 325 -10.70 18.95 -2.74
CA MET A 325 -10.23 17.59 -2.56
C MET A 325 -9.76 17.34 -1.13
N ALA A 326 -10.10 16.15 -0.60
CA ALA A 326 -9.46 15.67 0.62
C ALA A 326 -7.94 15.53 0.37
N PRO A 327 -7.08 15.97 1.31
CA PRO A 327 -5.66 15.72 1.16
C PRO A 327 -5.34 14.22 1.17
N MET A 328 -4.18 13.88 0.62
CA MET A 328 -3.67 12.51 0.60
C MET A 328 -3.37 12.03 2.02
N ALA A 329 -2.76 12.91 2.82
CA ALA A 329 -2.70 12.76 4.26
C ALA A 329 -4.07 13.12 4.86
N ILE A 330 -4.57 12.33 5.81
CA ILE A 330 -5.77 12.68 6.55
C ILE A 330 -5.42 13.90 7.42
N PRO A 331 -6.05 15.08 7.23
CA PRO A 331 -5.62 16.29 7.92
C PRO A 331 -6.05 16.27 9.39
N ASN A 332 -5.06 16.27 10.27
CA ASN A 332 -5.19 16.65 11.68
C ASN A 332 -5.47 18.17 11.77
N HIS A 333 -6.71 18.65 11.63
CA HIS A 333 -7.24 19.86 12.32
C HIS A 333 -8.59 20.39 11.77
N ARG A 334 -9.61 20.39 12.64
CA ARG A 334 -10.47 21.55 12.92
C ARG A 334 -10.74 21.62 14.42
N ARG A 335 -10.01 22.47 15.14
CA ARG A 335 -10.47 23.09 16.39
C ARG A 335 -10.04 24.54 16.36
N ASN A 336 -11.00 25.42 16.08
CA ASN A 336 -10.97 26.76 16.62
C ASN A 336 -12.41 27.21 16.82
N THR A 337 -13.00 26.72 17.91
CA THR A 337 -14.05 27.43 18.64
C THR A 337 -13.58 27.49 20.07
N ASN A 338 -13.09 28.67 20.47
CA ASN A 338 -12.88 29.00 21.87
C ASN A 338 -14.20 28.77 22.62
N LEU A 339 -14.28 27.70 23.39
CA LEU A 339 -15.24 27.56 24.46
C LEU A 339 -14.48 27.90 25.74
N ASP A 340 -14.82 29.07 26.30
CA ASP A 340 -14.31 29.56 27.58
C ASP A 340 -14.51 28.50 28.67
N THR A 341 -13.41 27.89 29.08
CA THR A 341 -13.34 26.86 30.13
C THR A 341 -13.71 27.39 31.52
N ALA A 342 -13.94 28.70 31.66
CA ALA A 342 -14.42 29.32 32.89
C ALA A 342 -15.92 29.06 33.17
N SER A 343 -16.75 28.74 32.16
CA SER A 343 -18.20 28.61 32.35
C SER A 343 -18.70 27.18 32.62
N LEU A 344 -17.82 26.18 32.71
CA LEU A 344 -18.17 24.75 32.80
C LEU A 344 -18.08 24.16 34.22
N LYS A 345 -17.63 24.93 35.21
CA LYS A 345 -17.68 24.50 36.61
C LYS A 345 -19.11 24.63 37.15
N GLY A 346 -19.80 23.49 37.28
CA GLY A 346 -21.04 23.39 38.07
C GLY A 346 -22.31 23.00 37.30
N LYS A 347 -22.25 22.66 36.00
CA LYS A 347 -23.44 22.21 35.26
C LYS A 347 -23.60 20.68 35.31
N GLY A 348 -24.85 20.24 35.49
CA GLY A 348 -25.22 18.83 35.57
C GLY A 348 -25.19 18.11 34.22
N LYS A 349 -25.22 16.77 34.28
CA LYS A 349 -25.07 15.86 33.13
C LYS A 349 -26.09 16.09 32.01
N GLU A 350 -27.27 16.63 32.31
CA GLU A 350 -28.34 16.91 31.35
C GLU A 350 -28.09 18.20 30.54
N ASP A 351 -27.44 19.21 31.13
CA ASP A 351 -27.13 20.49 30.46
C ASP A 351 -26.00 20.38 29.44
N LEU A 352 -25.15 19.36 29.56
CA LEU A 352 -24.04 19.08 28.63
C LEU A 352 -24.51 18.34 27.37
N ILE A 353 -25.62 17.59 27.47
CA ILE A 353 -26.19 16.78 26.38
C ILE A 353 -26.93 17.67 25.36
N SER A 354 -27.51 18.79 25.80
CA SER A 354 -28.25 19.73 24.94
C SER A 354 -27.35 20.59 24.03
N LEU A 355 -26.03 20.53 24.19
CA LEU A 355 -25.05 21.33 23.42
C LEU A 355 -24.40 20.57 22.25
N LEU A 356 -24.73 19.29 22.03
CA LEU A 356 -24.19 18.48 20.94
C LEU A 356 -25.13 18.52 19.72
N PRO A 357 -24.70 18.99 18.53
CA PRO A 357 -25.51 18.91 17.33
C PRO A 357 -25.40 17.51 16.71
N GLY A 358 -26.44 16.69 16.85
CA GLY A 358 -26.57 15.35 16.28
C GLY A 358 -27.96 14.75 16.57
N PRO A 359 -28.44 13.77 15.81
CA PRO A 359 -29.81 13.27 15.93
C PRO A 359 -30.04 12.63 17.31
N GLU A 360 -31.18 12.97 17.91
CA GLU A 360 -31.57 12.66 19.29
C GLU A 360 -31.34 11.20 19.69
N LEU A 361 -30.31 10.96 20.51
CA LEU A 361 -30.16 9.74 21.30
C LEU A 361 -31.06 9.87 22.52
N THR A 362 -32.19 9.16 22.53
CA THR A 362 -33.12 9.15 23.68
C THR A 362 -32.64 8.21 24.77
N VAL A 363 -33.02 8.51 26.02
CA VAL A 363 -32.68 7.77 27.24
C VAL A 363 -33.03 6.26 27.16
N GLY A 364 -33.93 5.88 26.25
CA GLY A 364 -34.31 4.48 26.01
C GLY A 364 -33.23 3.61 25.35
N THR A 365 -32.20 4.20 24.72
CA THR A 365 -31.12 3.44 24.08
C THR A 365 -30.00 3.05 25.05
N ILE A 366 -30.01 3.58 26.28
CA ILE A 366 -29.04 3.24 27.33
C ILE A 366 -29.70 2.28 28.31
N GLY A 367 -29.76 1.00 27.93
CA GLY A 367 -30.11 -0.09 28.83
C GLY A 367 -29.08 -0.20 29.95
N ALA A 368 -29.48 0.23 31.16
CA ALA A 368 -28.92 -0.03 32.49
C ALA A 368 -27.55 -0.74 32.55
N SER A 369 -26.45 0.00 32.32
CA SER A 369 -25.12 -0.48 32.70
C SER A 369 -24.90 -0.16 34.17
N ARG A 370 -24.92 -1.21 35.02
CA ARG A 370 -24.42 -1.11 36.39
C ARG A 370 -22.94 -0.74 36.30
N ARG A 371 -22.57 0.27 37.10
CA ARG A 371 -21.20 0.66 37.42
C ARG A 371 -20.36 -0.62 37.63
N ILE A 372 -19.39 -0.89 36.75
CA ILE A 372 -18.31 -1.81 37.08
C ILE A 372 -17.42 -1.03 38.05
N GLU A 373 -17.72 -1.16 39.34
CA GLU A 373 -16.81 -0.72 40.40
C GLU A 373 -15.60 -1.67 40.39
N HIS A 374 -14.41 -1.06 40.28
CA HIS A 374 -13.09 -1.68 40.37
C HIS A 374 -12.72 -2.70 39.29
N GLN A 375 -12.30 -2.22 38.12
CA GLN A 375 -11.11 -2.79 37.49
C GLN A 375 -9.91 -1.95 37.93
N GLU A 376 -8.90 -2.60 38.49
CA GLU A 376 -7.63 -1.95 38.81
C GLU A 376 -7.05 -1.29 37.53
N PRO A 377 -6.47 -0.08 37.61
CA PRO A 377 -5.69 0.45 36.51
C PRO A 377 -4.61 -0.57 36.12
N LEU A 378 -4.58 -0.94 34.84
CA LEU A 378 -3.62 -1.90 34.31
C LEU A 378 -2.20 -1.31 34.46
N ARG A 379 -1.33 -2.11 35.08
CA ARG A 379 -0.04 -1.74 35.68
C ARG A 379 0.84 -0.85 34.79
N LYS A 380 1.51 0.11 35.42
CA LYS A 380 2.53 0.95 34.76
C LYS A 380 3.72 0.08 34.32
N ILE A 381 4.37 0.46 33.23
CA ILE A 381 5.73 -0.03 32.92
C ILE A 381 6.71 0.29 34.06
N SER A 382 6.50 1.40 34.79
CA SER A 382 7.26 1.75 35.99
C SER A 382 6.89 0.90 37.22
N ASP A 383 5.76 0.19 37.23
CA ASP A 383 5.41 -0.74 38.33
C ASP A 383 6.17 -2.08 38.21
N LEU A 384 7.06 -2.20 37.22
CA LEU A 384 8.10 -3.23 37.14
C LEU A 384 9.32 -2.92 38.02
N ASP A 385 9.28 -1.86 38.83
CA ASP A 385 10.31 -1.48 39.81
C ASP A 385 10.34 -2.43 41.02
N GLY A 386 10.78 -3.66 40.74
CA GLY A 386 11.20 -4.64 41.73
C GLY A 386 12.69 -4.96 41.66
N THR A 387 13.48 -4.33 40.79
CA THR A 387 14.94 -4.48 40.81
C THR A 387 15.63 -3.19 40.37
N ALA A 388 16.28 -2.52 41.32
CA ALA A 388 17.20 -1.38 41.14
C ALA A 388 18.49 -1.74 40.35
N GLY A 389 18.37 -2.59 39.33
CA GLY A 389 19.44 -3.03 38.43
C GLY A 389 19.07 -2.97 36.94
N TYR A 390 17.86 -2.53 36.59
CA TYR A 390 17.38 -2.52 35.20
C TYR A 390 17.94 -1.35 34.35
N ASP A 391 18.33 -0.23 34.97
CA ASP A 391 18.78 0.98 34.28
C ASP A 391 20.22 0.96 33.74
N ARG A 392 20.99 -0.12 33.95
CA ARG A 392 22.36 -0.26 33.38
C ARG A 392 22.46 -1.20 32.17
N ALA A 393 21.36 -1.77 31.67
CA ALA A 393 21.38 -2.78 30.61
C ALA A 393 20.77 -2.36 29.26
N LEU A 394 20.54 -1.07 29.03
CA LEU A 394 19.83 -0.49 27.88
C LEU A 394 20.60 -0.48 26.53
N GLY A 395 21.40 -1.52 26.28
CA GLY A 395 22.14 -1.71 25.02
C GLY A 395 21.94 -3.05 24.30
N LYS A 396 21.14 -4.01 24.81
CA LYS A 396 21.16 -5.42 24.33
C LYS A 396 19.82 -6.20 24.42
N GLY A 397 18.71 -5.67 23.90
CA GLY A 397 17.41 -6.36 23.86
C GLY A 397 16.82 -6.54 22.46
N LEU A 398 16.11 -7.65 22.22
CA LEU A 398 15.37 -7.97 20.99
C LEU A 398 13.87 -8.12 21.29
N ILE A 399 13.04 -7.33 20.63
CA ILE A 399 11.59 -7.41 20.72
C ILE A 399 11.08 -8.18 19.50
N ILE A 400 10.22 -9.16 19.72
CA ILE A 400 9.56 -9.95 18.67
C ILE A 400 8.06 -9.92 18.93
N SER A 401 7.30 -9.32 18.04
CA SER A 401 5.84 -9.23 18.13
C SER A 401 5.19 -10.14 17.11
N ILE A 402 4.31 -11.02 17.59
CA ILE A 402 3.55 -11.98 16.80
C ILE A 402 2.09 -11.56 16.84
N ASP A 403 1.57 -11.21 15.68
CA ASP A 403 0.14 -11.08 15.49
C ASP A 403 -0.44 -12.45 15.13
N PHE A 404 -1.04 -13.12 16.11
CA PHE A 404 -1.64 -14.44 15.92
C PHE A 404 -3.12 -14.27 15.59
N GLY A 405 -3.45 -14.01 14.33
CA GLY A 405 -4.83 -13.80 13.88
C GLY A 405 -5.57 -15.10 13.55
N THR A 406 -6.90 -15.03 13.47
CA THR A 406 -7.75 -16.21 13.22
C THR A 406 -7.57 -16.81 11.82
N THR A 407 -7.31 -15.96 10.82
CA THR A 407 -7.14 -16.38 9.41
C THR A 407 -5.68 -16.33 8.97
N TYR A 408 -4.97 -15.29 9.40
CA TYR A 408 -3.59 -15.03 9.04
C TYR A 408 -2.82 -14.56 10.28
N SER A 409 -1.55 -14.92 10.35
CA SER A 409 -0.60 -14.48 11.37
C SER A 409 0.52 -13.66 10.73
N GLY A 410 1.18 -12.80 11.51
CA GLY A 410 2.34 -12.02 11.07
C GLY A 410 3.35 -11.84 12.18
N VAL A 411 4.59 -11.52 11.82
CA VAL A 411 5.67 -11.29 12.79
C VAL A 411 6.48 -10.06 12.40
N SER A 412 6.75 -9.23 13.40
CA SER A 412 7.72 -8.14 13.31
C SER A 412 8.72 -8.20 14.47
N TRP A 413 9.89 -7.61 14.28
CA TRP A 413 10.94 -7.60 15.29
C TRP A 413 11.84 -6.37 15.17
N ALA A 414 12.40 -5.96 16.30
CA ALA A 414 13.34 -4.86 16.37
C ALA A 414 14.26 -5.04 17.58
N THR A 415 15.53 -4.66 17.44
CA THR A 415 16.36 -4.40 18.63
C THR A 415 16.02 -3.03 19.23
N VAL A 416 16.44 -2.77 20.46
CA VAL A 416 16.30 -1.43 21.07
C VAL A 416 16.99 -0.35 20.21
N ALA A 417 18.12 -0.70 19.57
CA ALA A 417 18.80 0.20 18.64
C ALA A 417 17.95 0.44 17.38
N ASP A 418 17.37 -0.62 16.82
CA ASP A 418 16.51 -0.50 15.64
C ASP A 418 15.26 0.35 15.93
N PHE A 419 14.65 0.18 17.10
CA PHE A 419 13.49 0.96 17.53
C PHE A 419 13.83 2.45 17.68
N LYS A 420 15.00 2.79 18.22
CA LYS A 420 15.49 4.19 18.31
C LYS A 420 15.74 4.84 16.94
N HIS A 421 15.88 4.05 15.89
CA HIS A 421 16.05 4.50 14.52
C HIS A 421 14.81 4.23 13.65
N GLU A 422 13.64 4.00 14.27
CA GLU A 422 12.36 3.72 13.60
C GLU A 422 12.42 2.55 12.58
N SER A 423 13.30 1.59 12.83
CA SER A 423 13.55 0.46 11.93
C SER A 423 12.85 -0.81 12.44
N ILE A 424 11.54 -0.93 12.26
CA ILE A 424 10.81 -2.17 12.57
C ILE A 424 10.92 -3.14 11.39
N ASN A 425 11.45 -4.33 11.63
CA ASN A 425 11.59 -5.36 10.60
C ASN A 425 10.34 -6.24 10.58
N VAL A 426 9.79 -6.51 9.40
CA VAL A 426 8.62 -7.39 9.22
C VAL A 426 9.03 -8.63 8.46
N ILE A 427 8.59 -9.82 8.90
CA ILE A 427 8.86 -11.07 8.18
C ILE A 427 7.93 -11.16 6.97
N THR A 428 8.52 -11.16 5.79
CA THR A 428 7.78 -11.28 4.52
C THR A 428 8.01 -12.60 3.79
N LYS A 429 9.07 -13.34 4.13
CA LYS A 429 9.39 -14.64 3.52
C LYS A 429 8.90 -15.75 4.43
N TRP A 430 8.03 -16.62 3.91
CA TRP A 430 7.44 -17.73 4.66
C TRP A 430 7.69 -19.07 3.94
N PRO A 431 7.90 -20.17 4.68
CA PRO A 431 8.04 -21.50 4.09
C PRO A 431 6.80 -21.88 3.27
N GLY A 432 7.01 -22.49 2.10
CA GLY A 432 5.94 -22.88 1.18
C GLY A 432 5.33 -21.73 0.36
N SER A 433 5.85 -20.49 0.48
CA SER A 433 5.41 -19.35 -0.34
C SER A 433 6.42 -19.02 -1.44
N ASP A 434 5.95 -18.95 -2.70
CA ASP A 434 6.77 -18.53 -3.85
C ASP A 434 6.96 -17.00 -3.94
N SER A 435 6.42 -16.24 -2.97
CA SER A 435 6.42 -14.78 -2.99
C SER A 435 6.46 -14.19 -1.59
N GLU A 436 6.95 -12.96 -1.49
CA GLU A 436 6.92 -12.21 -0.23
C GLU A 436 5.47 -11.82 0.13
N ARG A 437 5.13 -12.02 1.40
CA ARG A 437 3.81 -11.79 2.00
C ARG A 437 3.98 -11.30 3.43
N VAL A 438 3.32 -10.21 3.79
CA VAL A 438 3.38 -9.65 5.16
C VAL A 438 2.76 -10.60 6.21
N LYS A 439 1.92 -11.54 5.77
CA LYS A 439 1.20 -12.50 6.61
C LYS A 439 1.29 -13.92 6.07
N VAL A 440 1.15 -14.89 6.96
CA VAL A 440 1.11 -16.34 6.70
C VAL A 440 -0.24 -16.91 7.16
N PRO A 441 -0.87 -17.87 6.44
CA PRO A 441 -2.13 -18.48 6.89
C PRO A 441 -2.04 -19.09 8.29
N THR A 442 -3.07 -18.87 9.12
CA THR A 442 -3.22 -19.51 10.44
C THR A 442 -3.90 -20.87 10.30
N LYS A 443 -3.20 -21.81 9.66
CA LYS A 443 -3.65 -23.18 9.49
C LYS A 443 -2.52 -24.18 9.66
N LEU A 444 -2.88 -25.39 10.03
CA LEU A 444 -1.96 -26.49 10.32
C LEU A 444 -2.50 -27.81 9.75
N CYS A 445 -1.63 -28.72 9.35
CA CYS A 445 -1.98 -30.08 8.98
C CYS A 445 -0.95 -31.03 9.61
N TYR A 446 -1.43 -32.12 10.19
CA TYR A 446 -0.59 -33.18 10.74
C TYR A 446 -0.45 -34.27 9.67
N GLU A 447 0.73 -34.36 9.04
CA GLU A 447 1.05 -35.41 8.07
C GLU A 447 2.13 -36.34 8.65
N TYR A 448 1.75 -37.58 8.94
CA TYR A 448 2.62 -38.61 9.53
C TYR A 448 3.35 -38.13 10.80
N SER A 449 4.60 -37.66 10.67
CA SER A 449 5.48 -37.19 11.74
C SER A 449 5.87 -35.71 11.61
N GLU A 450 5.38 -35.01 10.59
CA GLU A 450 5.69 -33.61 10.33
C GLU A 450 4.44 -32.74 10.40
N ILE A 451 4.65 -31.51 10.83
CA ILE A 451 3.61 -30.50 10.93
C ILE A 451 3.79 -29.55 9.74
N LEU A 452 2.83 -29.57 8.82
CA LEU A 452 2.71 -28.56 7.78
C LEU A 452 1.93 -27.38 8.32
N TRP A 453 2.39 -26.16 8.07
CA TRP A 453 1.75 -24.94 8.57
C TRP A 453 1.79 -23.84 7.51
N GLY A 454 0.87 -22.87 7.62
CA GLY A 454 0.88 -21.72 6.72
C GLY A 454 0.72 -22.10 5.26
N PHE A 455 1.65 -21.63 4.42
CA PHE A 455 1.65 -21.91 2.98
C PHE A 455 2.14 -23.32 2.62
N GLN A 456 2.77 -24.03 3.56
CA GLN A 456 3.20 -25.42 3.32
C GLN A 456 2.03 -26.41 3.29
N VAL A 457 0.88 -26.04 3.86
CA VAL A 457 -0.31 -26.89 3.88
C VAL A 457 -0.95 -26.90 2.48
N PRO A 458 -1.05 -28.06 1.81
CA PRO A 458 -1.66 -28.18 0.49
C PRO A 458 -3.08 -27.63 0.44
N SER A 459 -3.53 -27.18 -0.73
CA SER A 459 -4.86 -26.56 -0.90
C SER A 459 -6.02 -27.54 -0.76
N ASP A 460 -5.76 -28.82 -1.00
CA ASP A 460 -6.70 -29.94 -0.93
C ASP A 460 -6.57 -30.77 0.36
N ALA A 461 -5.59 -30.45 1.22
CA ALA A 461 -5.40 -31.11 2.49
C ALA A 461 -6.49 -30.71 3.51
N ASP A 462 -6.89 -31.68 4.34
CA ASP A 462 -7.77 -31.46 5.49
C ASP A 462 -7.03 -30.70 6.60
N SER A 463 -6.97 -29.39 6.43
CA SER A 463 -6.25 -28.48 7.34
C SER A 463 -7.09 -28.05 8.54
N LEU A 464 -6.45 -28.02 9.71
CA LEU A 464 -6.97 -27.42 10.92
C LEU A 464 -6.91 -25.89 10.80
N GLN A 465 -8.06 -25.25 10.99
CA GLN A 465 -8.24 -23.80 10.92
C GLN A 465 -8.92 -23.32 12.20
N TYR A 466 -9.18 -22.02 12.34
CA TYR A 466 -9.84 -21.45 13.53
C TYR A 466 -9.07 -21.70 14.83
N LEU A 467 -7.76 -21.91 14.74
CA LEU A 467 -6.91 -22.32 15.86
C LEU A 467 -7.10 -21.40 17.07
N LYS A 468 -7.14 -20.09 16.81
CA LYS A 468 -7.36 -19.05 17.82
C LYS A 468 -8.65 -19.27 18.62
N LEU A 469 -9.75 -19.60 17.95
CA LEU A 469 -11.08 -19.74 18.59
C LEU A 469 -11.24 -21.06 19.36
N LEU A 470 -10.32 -22.02 19.21
CA LEU A 470 -10.33 -23.26 19.98
C LEU A 470 -10.07 -23.05 21.48
N LEU A 471 -9.53 -21.89 21.86
CA LEU A 471 -9.29 -21.55 23.27
C LEU A 471 -10.56 -21.10 23.99
N LEU A 472 -11.66 -20.82 23.28
CA LEU A 472 -12.93 -20.43 23.89
C LEU A 472 -13.63 -21.65 24.50
N GLN A 473 -14.21 -21.47 25.69
CA GLN A 473 -15.13 -22.43 26.29
C GLN A 473 -16.42 -22.48 25.51
N ASP A 474 -17.10 -23.64 25.50
CA ASP A 474 -18.27 -23.86 24.66
C ASP A 474 -19.34 -22.77 24.87
N ASP A 475 -19.59 -22.31 26.10
CA ASP A 475 -20.55 -21.23 26.44
C ASP A 475 -20.22 -19.86 25.82
N ASP A 476 -18.95 -19.61 25.49
CA ASP A 476 -18.47 -18.35 24.91
C ASP A 476 -18.32 -18.41 23.38
N ILE A 477 -18.64 -19.56 22.79
CA ILE A 477 -18.67 -19.75 21.34
C ILE A 477 -20.04 -19.32 20.83
N GLN A 478 -20.07 -18.33 19.94
CA GLN A 478 -21.29 -17.87 19.27
C GLN A 478 -21.95 -19.01 18.48
N ASP A 479 -23.28 -19.01 18.41
CA ASP A 479 -24.05 -20.11 17.84
C ASP A 479 -23.70 -20.36 16.36
N GLU A 480 -23.45 -19.29 15.60
CA GLU A 480 -23.02 -19.36 14.20
C GLU A 480 -21.70 -20.15 14.05
N LEU A 481 -20.78 -20.00 14.99
CA LEU A 481 -19.51 -20.75 14.99
C LEU A 481 -19.69 -22.19 15.48
N ARG A 482 -20.62 -22.44 16.40
CA ARG A 482 -20.96 -23.81 16.82
C ARG A 482 -21.52 -24.62 15.65
N GLU A 483 -22.28 -23.97 14.78
CA GLU A 483 -22.87 -24.56 13.57
C GLU A 483 -21.88 -24.66 12.39
N SER A 484 -20.71 -24.02 12.48
CA SER A 484 -19.69 -24.08 11.43
C SER A 484 -19.15 -25.51 11.24
N MET A 485 -19.27 -26.01 10.01
CA MET A 485 -18.79 -27.33 9.63
C MET A 485 -17.28 -27.46 9.80
N GLU A 486 -16.51 -26.43 9.41
CA GLU A 486 -15.05 -26.41 9.46
C GLU A 486 -14.53 -26.33 10.90
N PHE A 487 -15.18 -25.53 11.75
CA PHE A 487 -14.83 -25.47 13.17
C PHE A 487 -15.16 -26.78 13.89
N GLY A 488 -16.33 -27.36 13.61
CA GLY A 488 -16.73 -28.67 14.11
C GLY A 488 -15.79 -29.79 13.66
N ARG A 489 -15.35 -29.77 12.39
CA ARG A 489 -14.33 -30.69 11.86
C ARG A 489 -13.00 -30.53 12.59
N THR A 490 -12.50 -29.31 12.75
CA THR A 490 -11.25 -29.04 13.49
C THR A 490 -11.31 -29.61 14.92
N LYS A 491 -12.38 -29.32 15.67
CA LYS A 491 -12.58 -29.88 17.02
C LYS A 491 -12.61 -31.41 17.02
N ARG A 492 -13.25 -32.02 16.01
CA ARG A 492 -13.32 -33.48 15.89
C ARG A 492 -11.95 -34.10 15.62
N THR A 493 -11.21 -33.57 14.64
CA THR A 493 -9.86 -34.05 14.30
C THR A 493 -8.92 -33.96 15.50
N LEU A 494 -8.99 -32.88 16.29
CA LEU A 494 -8.21 -32.76 17.52
C LEU A 494 -8.56 -33.84 18.55
N ARG A 495 -9.86 -34.10 18.77
CA ARG A 495 -10.33 -35.16 19.67
C ARG A 495 -9.88 -36.56 19.21
N GLU A 496 -10.01 -36.85 17.92
CA GLU A 496 -9.64 -38.14 17.33
C GLU A 496 -8.13 -38.42 17.43
N ASN A 497 -7.31 -37.37 17.34
CA ASN A 497 -5.85 -37.48 17.46
C ASN A 497 -5.34 -37.28 18.90
N GLY A 498 -6.22 -37.05 19.88
CA GLY A 498 -5.83 -36.80 21.27
C GLY A 498 -5.04 -35.51 21.48
N ILE A 499 -5.18 -34.52 20.60
CA ILE A 499 -4.45 -33.26 20.62
C ILE A 499 -5.32 -32.20 21.29
N THR A 500 -4.79 -31.51 22.32
CA THR A 500 -5.53 -30.41 22.95
C THR A 500 -5.48 -29.14 22.10
N ALA A 501 -6.45 -28.23 22.29
CA ALA A 501 -6.43 -26.92 21.64
C ALA A 501 -5.12 -26.15 21.92
N GLU A 502 -4.63 -26.21 23.15
CA GLU A 502 -3.36 -25.58 23.55
C GLU A 502 -2.17 -26.20 22.84
N ASP A 503 -2.13 -27.51 22.67
CA ASP A 503 -1.02 -28.20 22.00
C ASP A 503 -1.01 -27.89 20.49
N CYS A 504 -2.19 -27.87 19.85
CA CYS A 504 -2.31 -27.49 18.45
C CYS A 504 -1.85 -26.04 18.19
N ILE A 505 -2.23 -25.11 19.06
CA ILE A 505 -1.76 -23.72 18.96
C ILE A 505 -0.27 -23.63 19.27
N ALA A 506 0.21 -24.38 20.26
CA ALA A 506 1.64 -24.44 20.59
C ALA A 506 2.47 -24.96 19.42
N ASP A 507 1.96 -25.93 18.66
CA ASP A 507 2.60 -26.46 17.46
C ASP A 507 2.74 -25.40 16.37
N TYR A 508 1.66 -24.67 16.08
CA TYR A 508 1.70 -23.56 15.14
C TYR A 508 2.65 -22.44 15.60
N LEU A 509 2.56 -22.04 16.88
CA LEU A 509 3.43 -21.01 17.46
C LEU A 509 4.90 -21.46 17.51
N ARG A 510 5.17 -22.76 17.67
CA ARG A 510 6.55 -23.29 17.64
C ARG A 510 7.13 -23.19 16.24
N ALA A 511 6.35 -23.51 15.22
CA ALA A 511 6.76 -23.41 13.84
C ALA A 511 7.04 -21.95 13.43
N ILE A 512 6.13 -21.02 13.76
CA ILE A 512 6.31 -19.59 13.45
C ILE A 512 7.51 -19.02 14.22
N TRP A 513 7.69 -19.41 15.49
CA TRP A 513 8.80 -18.96 16.33
C TRP A 513 10.15 -19.45 15.80
N LYS A 514 10.25 -20.74 15.44
CA LYS A 514 11.47 -21.31 14.85
C LYS A 514 11.88 -20.58 13.57
N HIS A 515 10.95 -20.42 12.64
CA HIS A 515 11.17 -19.69 11.38
C HIS A 515 11.58 -18.23 11.63
N THR A 516 10.94 -17.58 12.61
CA THR A 516 11.27 -16.21 13.02
C THR A 516 12.73 -16.11 13.46
N LEU A 517 13.17 -16.98 14.35
CA LEU A 517 14.55 -16.96 14.84
C LEU A 517 15.58 -17.26 13.74
N GLU A 518 15.27 -18.19 12.84
CA GLU A 518 16.11 -18.49 11.67
C GLU A 518 16.24 -17.26 10.74
N THR A 519 15.12 -16.60 10.47
CA THR A 519 15.07 -15.37 9.64
C THR A 519 15.90 -14.24 10.27
N ILE A 520 15.75 -14.02 11.58
CA ILE A 520 16.52 -12.99 12.30
C ILE A 520 18.02 -13.32 12.28
N ARG A 521 18.41 -14.59 12.48
CA ARG A 521 19.82 -15.02 12.41
C ARG A 521 20.43 -14.77 11.04
N GLN A 522 19.68 -15.03 9.96
CA GLN A 522 20.13 -14.75 8.60
C GLN A 522 20.29 -13.24 8.33
N ALA A 523 19.39 -12.41 8.88
CA ALA A 523 19.47 -10.96 8.75
C ALA A 523 20.61 -10.35 9.59
N ARG A 524 21.02 -11.00 10.69
CA ARG A 524 22.05 -10.50 11.63
C ARG A 524 23.18 -11.51 11.87
N PRO A 525 23.96 -11.91 10.84
CA PRO A 525 24.98 -12.95 10.97
C PRO A 525 26.19 -12.53 11.82
N LYS A 526 26.46 -11.22 11.95
CA LYS A 526 27.62 -10.68 12.68
C LYS A 526 27.41 -10.51 14.19
N TYR A 527 26.16 -10.54 14.66
CA TYR A 527 25.81 -10.34 16.07
C TYR A 527 24.96 -11.53 16.50
N GLY A 528 25.53 -12.44 17.30
CA GLY A 528 24.79 -13.58 17.81
C GLY A 528 23.56 -13.12 18.59
N ILE A 529 22.36 -13.32 18.03
CA ILE A 529 21.11 -12.91 18.68
C ILE A 529 20.91 -13.63 20.01
N ASP A 530 21.56 -14.78 20.20
CA ASP A 530 21.50 -15.58 21.43
C ASP A 530 22.13 -14.84 22.64
N ALA A 531 22.87 -13.75 22.41
CA ALA A 531 23.39 -12.85 23.44
C ALA A 531 22.43 -11.71 23.83
N LEU A 532 21.26 -11.60 23.18
CA LEU A 532 20.23 -10.59 23.47
C LEU A 532 19.14 -11.17 24.35
N LYS A 533 18.64 -10.38 25.31
CA LYS A 533 17.41 -10.72 26.03
C LYS A 533 16.21 -10.52 25.12
N PHE A 534 15.32 -11.51 25.08
CA PHE A 534 14.14 -11.44 24.22
C PHE A 534 12.92 -10.96 25.00
N HIS A 535 12.14 -10.11 24.35
CA HIS A 535 10.79 -9.74 24.79
C HIS A 535 9.80 -10.11 23.68
N ALA A 536 8.99 -11.13 23.94
CA ALA A 536 7.92 -11.54 23.03
C ALA A 536 6.64 -10.76 23.32
N VAL A 537 5.93 -10.35 22.27
CA VAL A 537 4.61 -9.73 22.35
C VAL A 537 3.64 -10.57 21.52
N LEU A 538 2.51 -10.96 22.10
CA LEU A 538 1.45 -11.71 21.41
C LEU A 538 0.15 -10.91 21.42
N THR A 539 -0.49 -10.75 20.26
CA THR A 539 -1.81 -10.10 20.17
C THR A 539 -2.94 -11.09 20.47
N VAL A 540 -3.98 -10.63 21.17
CA VAL A 540 -5.21 -11.40 21.45
C VAL A 540 -6.45 -10.53 21.28
N PRO A 541 -7.64 -11.12 21.04
CA PRO A 541 -8.86 -10.35 20.92
C PRO A 541 -9.22 -9.73 22.26
N ILE A 542 -9.74 -8.52 22.25
CA ILE A 542 -10.07 -7.80 23.48
C ILE A 542 -11.20 -8.48 24.25
N THR A 543 -12.15 -9.07 23.53
CA THR A 543 -13.32 -9.78 24.05
C THR A 543 -12.97 -11.08 24.79
N TRP A 544 -11.73 -11.57 24.69
CA TRP A 544 -11.31 -12.78 25.38
C TRP A 544 -11.29 -12.61 26.89
N LYS A 545 -11.97 -13.54 27.57
CA LYS A 545 -11.91 -13.69 29.02
C LYS A 545 -10.53 -14.21 29.47
N GLU A 546 -10.27 -14.05 30.77
CA GLU A 546 -8.98 -14.36 31.38
C GLU A 546 -8.52 -15.82 31.16
N TYR A 547 -9.45 -16.78 31.10
CA TYR A 547 -9.09 -18.18 30.85
C TYR A 547 -8.45 -18.38 29.46
N ALA A 548 -8.96 -17.71 28.42
CA ALA A 548 -8.47 -17.84 27.05
C ALA A 548 -7.11 -17.15 26.90
N ARG A 549 -6.94 -15.98 27.53
CA ARG A 549 -5.65 -15.28 27.63
C ARG A 549 -4.59 -16.14 28.33
N ASN A 550 -4.97 -16.83 29.40
CA ASN A 550 -4.04 -17.73 30.10
C ASN A 550 -3.74 -19.01 29.32
N ALA A 551 -4.71 -19.55 28.58
CA ALA A 551 -4.47 -20.66 27.66
C ALA A 551 -3.49 -20.27 26.54
N MET A 552 -3.59 -19.05 26.01
CA MET A 552 -2.62 -18.51 25.04
C MET A 552 -1.20 -18.42 25.63
N LYS A 553 -1.06 -17.91 26.87
CA LYS A 553 0.25 -17.88 27.56
C LYS A 553 0.83 -19.29 27.74
N ARG A 554 0.01 -20.28 28.09
CA ARG A 554 0.43 -21.69 28.19
C ARG A 554 0.85 -22.26 26.84
N ALA A 555 0.08 -21.99 25.78
CA ALA A 555 0.44 -22.41 24.42
C ALA A 555 1.78 -21.78 23.97
N ALA A 556 1.99 -20.49 24.24
CA ALA A 556 3.26 -19.82 23.97
C ALA A 556 4.43 -20.43 24.76
N SER A 557 4.21 -20.81 26.02
CA SER A 557 5.20 -21.53 26.82
C SER A 557 5.52 -22.90 26.21
N LYS A 558 4.50 -23.70 25.86
CA LYS A 558 4.65 -25.01 25.20
C LYS A 558 5.31 -24.92 23.81
N ALA A 559 5.19 -23.77 23.15
CA ALA A 559 5.83 -23.49 21.87
C ALA A 559 7.33 -23.20 21.98
N GLY A 560 7.88 -23.06 23.20
CA GLY A 560 9.28 -22.71 23.44
C GLY A 560 9.61 -21.23 23.30
N ILE A 561 8.58 -20.37 23.24
CA ILE A 561 8.76 -18.91 23.21
C ILE A 561 9.43 -18.45 24.51
N LEU A 562 8.99 -19.02 25.65
CA LEU A 562 9.47 -18.69 26.99
C LEU A 562 10.70 -19.51 27.44
N ASP A 563 11.25 -20.36 26.56
CA ASP A 563 12.40 -21.18 26.90
C ASP A 563 13.59 -20.34 27.35
N TYR A 564 14.38 -20.91 28.26
CA TYR A 564 15.59 -20.28 28.75
C TYR A 564 16.62 -20.08 27.62
N ARG A 565 17.24 -18.91 27.59
CA ARG A 565 18.32 -18.56 26.65
C ARG A 565 19.55 -18.09 27.43
N ILE A 566 20.72 -18.14 26.81
CA ILE A 566 21.99 -17.75 27.44
C ILE A 566 21.94 -16.31 27.99
N ALA A 567 21.27 -15.40 27.28
CA ALA A 567 21.08 -14.02 27.72
C ALA A 567 20.07 -13.84 28.87
N GLY A 568 19.32 -14.89 29.22
CA GLY A 568 18.28 -14.89 30.25
C GLY A 568 16.92 -15.42 29.76
N PRO A 569 15.92 -15.51 30.66
CA PRO A 569 14.58 -15.92 30.28
C PRO A 569 13.96 -14.90 29.32
N THR A 570 13.10 -15.39 28.43
CA THR A 570 12.29 -14.53 27.56
C THR A 570 11.05 -14.08 28.29
N SER A 571 10.80 -12.78 28.31
CA SER A 571 9.55 -12.22 28.84
C SER A 571 8.46 -12.24 27.76
N LEU A 572 7.20 -12.41 28.16
CA LEU A 572 6.04 -12.38 27.27
C LEU A 572 5.02 -11.36 27.75
N THR A 573 4.61 -10.47 26.85
CA THR A 573 3.47 -9.58 27.02
C THR A 573 2.35 -10.02 26.09
N VAL A 574 1.12 -10.09 26.61
CA VAL A 574 -0.08 -10.32 25.80
C VAL A 574 -0.84 -9.00 25.72
N VAL A 575 -1.11 -8.53 24.50
CA VAL A 575 -1.73 -7.21 24.24
C VAL A 575 -3.03 -7.40 23.45
N PRO A 576 -4.10 -6.64 23.73
CA PRO A 576 -5.27 -6.61 22.87
C PRO A 576 -4.94 -6.17 21.44
N GLU A 577 -5.47 -6.87 20.44
CA GLU A 577 -5.36 -6.52 19.00
C GLU A 577 -5.73 -5.04 18.71
N PRO A 578 -6.91 -4.54 19.13
CA PRO A 578 -7.28 -3.15 18.87
C PRO A 578 -6.37 -2.14 19.60
N GLU A 579 -5.77 -2.52 20.72
CA GLU A 579 -4.79 -1.66 21.40
C GLU A 579 -3.49 -1.57 20.60
N ALA A 580 -2.97 -2.71 20.13
CA ALA A 580 -1.78 -2.75 19.28
C ALA A 580 -2.01 -2.00 17.96
N ALA A 581 -3.18 -2.17 17.33
CA ALA A 581 -3.57 -1.46 16.12
C ALA A 581 -3.74 0.05 16.37
N GLY A 582 -4.36 0.42 17.49
CA GLY A 582 -4.54 1.80 17.91
C GLY A 582 -3.19 2.50 18.14
N LEU A 583 -2.29 1.87 18.91
CA LEU A 583 -0.94 2.39 19.16
C LEU A 583 -0.14 2.53 17.85
N ALA A 584 -0.15 1.53 16.98
CA ALA A 584 0.52 1.61 15.68
C ALA A 584 -0.03 2.77 14.84
N ALA A 585 -1.37 2.91 14.75
CA ALA A 585 -2.00 3.99 13.99
C ALA A 585 -1.74 5.39 14.58
N LEU A 586 -1.63 5.50 15.90
CA LEU A 586 -1.32 6.76 16.59
C LEU A 586 0.15 7.16 16.40
N VAL A 587 1.07 6.19 16.50
CA VAL A 587 2.51 6.39 16.29
C VAL A 587 2.81 6.73 14.81
N ASP A 588 2.27 5.95 13.86
CA ASP A 588 2.51 6.15 12.41
C ASP A 588 2.00 7.51 11.91
N ARG A 589 0.97 8.07 12.54
CA ARG A 589 0.38 9.35 12.14
C ARG A 589 1.08 10.57 12.77
N GLY A 590 2.10 10.38 13.61
CA GLY A 590 2.78 11.47 14.32
C GLY A 590 1.82 12.40 15.07
N SER A 591 0.66 11.87 15.51
CA SER A 591 -0.43 12.70 15.99
C SER A 591 -0.16 13.17 17.42
N TYR A 592 -0.50 14.43 17.73
CA TYR A 592 -0.60 14.88 19.12
C TYR A 592 -1.67 14.05 19.82
N VAL A 593 -1.23 13.09 20.63
CA VAL A 593 -2.11 12.30 21.49
C VAL A 593 -2.06 12.95 22.87
N GLU A 594 -3.02 13.82 23.17
CA GLU A 594 -3.10 14.47 24.48
C GLU A 594 -3.92 13.64 25.46
N ALA A 595 -3.53 13.65 26.73
CA ALA A 595 -4.35 13.09 27.80
C ALA A 595 -5.78 13.65 27.75
N GLY A 596 -6.77 12.76 27.84
CA GLY A 596 -8.19 13.05 27.72
C GLY A 596 -8.76 12.92 26.30
N ASN A 597 -7.95 12.73 25.27
CA ASN A 597 -8.45 12.44 23.92
C ASN A 597 -9.13 11.08 23.87
N VAL A 598 -10.25 10.96 23.13
CA VAL A 598 -11.02 9.72 23.00
C VAL A 598 -10.97 9.24 21.56
N PHE A 599 -10.66 7.96 21.37
CA PHE A 599 -10.57 7.30 20.08
C PHE A 599 -11.41 6.04 20.06
N VAL A 600 -11.98 5.72 18.89
CA VAL A 600 -12.60 4.43 18.63
C VAL A 600 -11.70 3.66 17.68
N VAL A 601 -11.29 2.47 18.08
CA VAL A 601 -10.61 1.51 17.23
C VAL A 601 -11.64 0.49 16.77
N CYS A 602 -11.82 0.37 15.45
CA CYS A 602 -12.63 -0.67 14.81
C CYS A 602 -11.66 -1.59 14.05
N ASP A 603 -11.37 -2.75 14.64
CA ASP A 603 -10.55 -3.78 14.02
C ASP A 603 -11.45 -4.74 13.24
N ALA A 604 -11.60 -4.49 11.94
CA ALA A 604 -12.44 -5.29 11.05
C ALA A 604 -11.60 -6.36 10.33
N GLY A 605 -11.38 -7.48 11.02
CA GLY A 605 -10.57 -8.58 10.54
C GLY A 605 -11.27 -9.52 9.55
N GLY A 606 -10.56 -10.60 9.21
CA GLY A 606 -11.08 -11.60 8.28
C GLY A 606 -12.27 -12.42 8.82
N ARG A 607 -12.45 -12.50 10.13
CA ARG A 607 -13.51 -13.33 10.76
C ARG A 607 -14.23 -12.62 11.90
N THR A 608 -13.50 -11.90 12.73
CA THR A 608 -14.05 -11.08 13.83
C THR A 608 -13.98 -9.62 13.45
N VAL A 609 -14.91 -8.84 14.00
CA VAL A 609 -14.80 -7.38 14.09
C VAL A 609 -14.86 -7.02 15.57
N ASP A 610 -13.87 -6.27 16.04
CA ASP A 610 -13.79 -5.81 17.43
C ASP A 610 -13.80 -4.27 17.46
N VAL A 611 -14.64 -3.69 18.32
CA VAL A 611 -14.76 -2.23 18.47
C VAL A 611 -14.50 -1.84 19.92
N VAL A 612 -13.58 -0.89 20.10
CA VAL A 612 -13.15 -0.42 21.42
C VAL A 612 -13.07 1.09 21.43
N THR A 613 -13.50 1.70 22.53
CA THR A 613 -13.29 3.13 22.76
C THR A 613 -12.23 3.31 23.83
N TYR A 614 -11.14 3.98 23.47
CA TYR A 614 -10.04 4.34 24.36
C TYR A 614 -10.07 5.82 24.69
N ILE A 615 -9.73 6.17 25.93
CA ILE A 615 -9.28 7.50 26.31
C ILE A 615 -7.77 7.45 26.54
N VAL A 616 -7.06 8.49 26.13
CA VAL A 616 -5.65 8.67 26.45
C VAL A 616 -5.56 9.05 27.92
N ALA A 617 -5.01 8.17 28.74
CA ALA A 617 -4.77 8.47 30.14
C ALA A 617 -3.55 9.38 30.29
N GLU A 618 -2.45 9.02 29.62
CA GLU A 618 -1.18 9.75 29.61
C GLU A 618 -0.58 9.73 28.19
N ASN A 619 0.20 10.74 27.85
CA ASN A 619 0.81 10.90 26.53
C ASN A 619 2.27 10.44 26.47
N GLU A 620 2.99 10.47 27.60
CA GLU A 620 4.38 10.04 27.70
C GLU A 620 4.64 9.27 29.02
N PRO A 621 4.74 7.93 28.98
CA PRO A 621 4.48 7.07 27.82
C PRO A 621 2.98 7.07 27.44
N LEU A 622 2.69 6.88 26.15
CA LEU A 622 1.30 6.80 25.68
C LEU A 622 0.57 5.65 26.37
N GLN A 623 -0.49 5.98 27.11
CA GLN A 623 -1.34 5.04 27.84
C GLN A 623 -2.78 5.19 27.37
N LEU A 624 -3.37 4.08 26.93
CA LEU A 624 -4.76 4.00 26.52
C LEU A 624 -5.57 3.29 27.60
N GLN A 625 -6.72 3.86 27.94
CA GLN A 625 -7.66 3.27 28.89
C GLN A 625 -9.00 3.03 28.20
N GLU A 626 -9.52 1.81 28.31
CA GLU A 626 -10.87 1.47 27.81
C GLU A 626 -11.94 2.26 28.58
N VAL A 627 -12.83 2.95 27.86
CA VAL A 627 -13.84 3.85 28.47
C VAL A 627 -15.19 3.18 28.62
N VAL A 628 -15.53 2.31 27.67
CA VAL A 628 -16.76 1.53 27.64
C VAL A 628 -16.41 0.10 27.31
N LYS A 629 -17.20 -0.84 27.84
CA LYS A 629 -17.04 -2.26 27.57
C LYS A 629 -16.93 -2.50 26.06
N SER A 630 -15.80 -3.06 25.63
CA SER A 630 -15.53 -3.46 24.26
C SER A 630 -16.59 -4.43 23.75
N ASP A 631 -16.95 -4.31 22.48
CA ASP A 631 -17.88 -5.22 21.82
C ASP A 631 -17.25 -5.80 20.56
N GLY A 632 -17.76 -6.94 20.13
CA GLY A 632 -17.24 -7.62 18.96
C GLY A 632 -18.12 -8.78 18.51
N GLY A 633 -18.00 -9.15 17.25
CA GLY A 633 -18.83 -10.17 16.65
C GLY A 633 -18.13 -10.96 15.56
N LEU A 634 -18.68 -12.14 15.25
CA LEU A 634 -18.32 -12.89 14.07
C LEU A 634 -19.03 -12.31 12.85
N CYS A 635 -18.55 -11.16 12.40
CA CYS A 635 -19.07 -10.44 11.24
C CYS A 635 -17.94 -9.93 10.32
N GLY A 636 -16.77 -10.56 10.40
CA GLY A 636 -15.62 -10.21 9.56
C GLY A 636 -15.76 -10.65 8.10
N GLY A 637 -14.69 -10.46 7.34
CA GLY A 637 -14.66 -10.66 5.88
C GLY A 637 -15.20 -12.01 5.36
N ILE A 638 -15.07 -13.10 6.12
CA ILE A 638 -15.53 -14.43 5.66
C ILE A 638 -17.05 -14.51 5.50
N PHE A 639 -17.82 -13.79 6.32
CA PHE A 639 -19.28 -13.80 6.20
C PHE A 639 -19.72 -13.15 4.89
N ILE A 640 -18.94 -12.19 4.41
CA ILE A 640 -19.12 -11.58 3.09
C ILE A 640 -18.77 -12.59 1.99
N ASP A 641 -17.70 -13.38 2.18
CA ASP A 641 -17.28 -14.45 1.25
C ASP A 641 -18.35 -15.56 1.12
N GLU A 642 -18.89 -16.01 2.26
CA GLU A 642 -19.94 -17.02 2.32
C GLU A 642 -21.24 -16.51 1.70
N ALA A 643 -21.64 -15.27 1.99
CA ALA A 643 -22.80 -14.63 1.38
C ALA A 643 -22.65 -14.54 -0.15
N PHE A 644 -21.45 -14.18 -0.64
CA PHE A 644 -21.16 -14.14 -2.06
C PHE A 644 -21.28 -15.51 -2.72
N ILE A 645 -20.71 -16.56 -2.11
CA ILE A 645 -20.85 -17.94 -2.60
C ILE A 645 -22.30 -18.40 -2.59
N LEU A 646 -23.06 -18.06 -1.54
CA LEU A 646 -24.48 -18.39 -1.47
C LEU A 646 -25.27 -17.74 -2.62
N GLN A 647 -24.97 -16.48 -2.96
CA GLN A 647 -25.57 -15.83 -4.12
C GLN A 647 -25.20 -16.53 -5.43
N CYS A 648 -23.93 -16.94 -5.60
CA CYS A 648 -23.49 -17.72 -6.77
C CYS A 648 -24.24 -19.05 -6.86
N LYS A 649 -24.31 -19.80 -5.75
CA LYS A 649 -25.02 -21.08 -5.64
C LYS A 649 -26.50 -20.94 -5.96
N ASN A 650 -27.16 -19.95 -5.37
CA ASN A 650 -28.58 -19.67 -5.63
C ASN A 650 -28.82 -19.28 -7.09
N ARG A 651 -27.85 -18.60 -7.71
CA ARG A 651 -27.99 -18.17 -9.09
C ARG A 651 -27.78 -19.29 -10.11
N ILE A 652 -26.80 -20.15 -9.86
CA ILE A 652 -26.47 -21.30 -10.72
C ILE A 652 -27.44 -22.46 -10.48
N GLY A 653 -28.02 -22.56 -9.29
CA GLY A 653 -29.04 -23.54 -8.94
C GLY A 653 -28.49 -24.96 -8.89
N ARG A 654 -29.25 -25.94 -9.41
CA ARG A 654 -28.87 -27.37 -9.40
C ARG A 654 -27.52 -27.65 -10.05
N ASN A 655 -27.09 -26.78 -10.96
CA ASN A 655 -25.81 -26.91 -11.65
C ASN A 655 -24.60 -26.62 -10.74
N TRP A 656 -24.79 -26.02 -9.57
CA TRP A 656 -23.71 -25.71 -8.63
C TRP A 656 -22.98 -26.97 -8.16
N SER A 657 -23.65 -28.13 -8.12
CA SER A 657 -23.03 -29.41 -7.75
C SER A 657 -21.94 -29.89 -8.70
N HIS A 658 -21.82 -29.30 -9.90
CA HIS A 658 -20.76 -29.63 -10.85
C HIS A 658 -19.46 -28.85 -10.60
N TYR A 659 -19.47 -27.84 -9.73
CA TYR A 659 -18.27 -27.11 -9.35
C TYR A 659 -17.44 -27.92 -8.37
N ARG A 660 -16.16 -28.14 -8.68
CA ARG A 660 -15.23 -28.78 -7.73
C ARG A 660 -14.82 -27.77 -6.67
N ALA A 661 -14.35 -28.26 -5.53
CA ALA A 661 -13.82 -27.41 -4.46
C ALA A 661 -12.75 -26.43 -4.96
N ALA A 662 -11.85 -26.89 -5.85
CA ALA A 662 -10.84 -26.04 -6.48
C ALA A 662 -11.43 -24.91 -7.34
N ASP A 663 -12.55 -25.14 -8.02
CA ASP A 663 -13.20 -24.11 -8.84
C ASP A 663 -13.85 -23.03 -7.95
N ILE A 664 -14.43 -23.42 -6.82
CA ILE A 664 -15.00 -22.51 -5.82
C ILE A 664 -13.89 -21.69 -5.14
N VAL A 665 -12.78 -22.32 -4.77
CA VAL A 665 -11.59 -21.64 -4.23
C VAL A 665 -11.05 -20.64 -5.25
N ASN A 666 -11.01 -20.99 -6.53
CA ASN A 666 -10.57 -20.09 -7.59
C ASN A 666 -11.49 -18.87 -7.74
N ILE A 667 -12.81 -19.05 -7.66
CA ILE A 667 -13.79 -17.94 -7.64
C ILE A 667 -13.55 -17.03 -6.44
N LEU A 668 -13.49 -17.61 -5.23
CA LEU A 668 -13.30 -16.85 -3.99
C LEU A 668 -11.98 -16.09 -3.98
N THR A 669 -10.90 -16.70 -4.46
CA THR A 669 -9.58 -16.06 -4.44
C THR A 669 -9.40 -15.07 -5.59
N LYS A 670 -9.57 -15.49 -6.85
CA LYS A 670 -9.19 -14.68 -8.01
C LYS A 670 -10.23 -13.63 -8.40
N GLU A 671 -11.50 -13.98 -8.35
CA GLU A 671 -12.59 -13.12 -8.83
C GLU A 671 -13.19 -12.28 -7.70
N TRP A 672 -13.34 -12.86 -6.51
CA TRP A 672 -13.94 -12.19 -5.36
C TRP A 672 -12.92 -11.41 -4.53
N GLU A 673 -12.01 -12.09 -3.82
CA GLU A 673 -11.08 -11.47 -2.85
C GLU A 673 -10.15 -10.43 -3.48
N TYR A 674 -9.64 -10.68 -4.70
CA TYR A 674 -8.77 -9.74 -5.42
C TYR A 674 -9.47 -8.91 -6.50
N GLY A 675 -10.77 -9.12 -6.72
CA GLY A 675 -11.53 -8.50 -7.81
C GLY A 675 -12.71 -7.70 -7.28
N ILE A 676 -13.86 -8.36 -7.13
CA ILE A 676 -15.14 -7.71 -6.80
C ILE A 676 -15.11 -7.11 -5.39
N LYS A 677 -14.67 -7.87 -4.36
CA LYS A 677 -14.72 -7.47 -2.94
C LYS A 677 -14.01 -6.14 -2.65
N PRO A 678 -12.74 -5.91 -3.04
CA PRO A 678 -12.05 -4.65 -2.76
C PRO A 678 -12.51 -3.48 -3.64
N ARG A 679 -13.23 -3.73 -4.73
CA ARG A 679 -13.71 -2.72 -5.68
C ARG A 679 -15.21 -2.43 -5.53
N TYR A 680 -15.89 -3.09 -4.61
CA TYR A 680 -17.32 -2.96 -4.42
C TYR A 680 -17.69 -1.55 -3.93
N ALA A 681 -18.67 -0.96 -4.58
CA ALA A 681 -19.25 0.33 -4.27
C ALA A 681 -20.75 0.34 -4.63
N GLU A 682 -21.55 0.82 -3.68
CA GLU A 682 -23.03 0.80 -3.73
C GLU A 682 -23.63 1.62 -4.89
N ARG A 683 -22.90 2.63 -5.37
CA ARG A 683 -23.35 3.53 -6.44
C ARG A 683 -23.08 3.01 -7.86
N ASN A 684 -22.48 1.82 -7.97
CA ASN A 684 -22.15 1.25 -9.27
C ASN A 684 -23.38 0.59 -9.91
N GLY A 685 -23.53 0.75 -11.23
CA GLY A 685 -24.69 0.28 -11.99
C GLY A 685 -24.96 -1.24 -11.92
N PRO A 686 -26.10 -1.70 -12.47
CA PRO A 686 -26.61 -3.08 -12.29
C PRO A 686 -25.74 -4.22 -12.88
N ASP A 687 -24.69 -3.88 -13.63
CA ASP A 687 -23.82 -4.81 -14.36
C ASP A 687 -22.33 -4.63 -14.01
N SER A 688 -22.03 -3.99 -12.87
CA SER A 688 -20.68 -3.48 -12.59
C SER A 688 -19.65 -4.53 -12.20
N TYR A 689 -20.11 -5.72 -11.81
CA TYR A 689 -19.25 -6.77 -11.29
C TYR A 689 -19.53 -8.10 -12.01
N PRO A 690 -18.88 -8.35 -13.16
CA PRO A 690 -19.00 -9.62 -13.87
C PRO A 690 -18.15 -10.70 -13.21
N LEU A 691 -18.76 -11.85 -12.89
CA LEU A 691 -18.09 -13.08 -12.48
C LEU A 691 -18.13 -14.09 -13.63
N PHE A 692 -16.96 -14.53 -14.09
CA PHE A 692 -16.87 -15.52 -15.17
C PHE A 692 -17.22 -16.95 -14.69
N ILE A 693 -18.00 -17.67 -15.48
CA ILE A 693 -18.39 -19.07 -15.23
C ILE A 693 -17.48 -20.01 -16.06
N MET A 694 -16.47 -20.65 -15.45
CA MET A 694 -15.67 -21.70 -16.11
C MET A 694 -16.44 -23.05 -16.19
N GLN A 695 -16.35 -23.77 -17.32
CA GLN A 695 -17.24 -24.85 -17.83
C GLN A 695 -17.03 -26.27 -17.23
N PRO A 696 -17.93 -27.28 -17.45
CA PRO A 696 -18.35 -27.90 -18.74
C PRO A 696 -19.81 -27.51 -19.14
N PRO A 697 -20.48 -28.05 -20.20
CA PRO A 697 -21.78 -27.55 -20.61
C PRO A 697 -22.81 -27.94 -19.55
N LEU A 698 -23.29 -26.93 -18.82
CA LEU A 698 -24.42 -27.09 -17.92
C LEU A 698 -25.64 -27.32 -18.81
N PRO A 699 -26.19 -28.54 -18.89
CA PRO A 699 -27.12 -28.94 -19.96
C PRO A 699 -28.37 -28.05 -20.03
N ASP A 700 -28.73 -27.43 -18.90
CA ASP A 700 -29.96 -26.67 -18.71
C ASP A 700 -29.76 -25.24 -18.18
N LEU A 701 -28.52 -24.74 -18.05
CA LEU A 701 -28.32 -23.36 -17.60
C LEU A 701 -28.55 -22.39 -18.77
N LYS A 702 -29.59 -21.56 -18.69
CA LYS A 702 -29.82 -20.47 -19.64
C LYS A 702 -28.66 -19.47 -19.60
N MET A 703 -27.80 -19.52 -20.62
CA MET A 703 -26.59 -18.69 -20.74
C MET A 703 -26.86 -17.19 -20.95
N ASN A 704 -28.14 -16.84 -21.12
CA ASN A 704 -28.67 -15.48 -21.10
C ASN A 704 -30.01 -15.53 -20.34
N ASP A 705 -29.99 -15.19 -19.07
CA ASP A 705 -31.17 -15.17 -18.20
C ASP A 705 -31.12 -13.94 -17.29
N VAL A 706 -31.92 -12.94 -17.69
CA VAL A 706 -32.09 -11.65 -17.02
C VAL A 706 -33.36 -11.59 -16.17
N SER A 707 -34.07 -12.70 -16.00
CA SER A 707 -35.33 -12.75 -15.25
C SER A 707 -35.14 -12.62 -13.73
N ARG A 708 -33.92 -12.86 -13.24
CA ARG A 708 -33.56 -12.86 -11.81
C ARG A 708 -32.18 -12.25 -11.61
N LYS A 709 -31.97 -11.59 -10.48
CA LYS A 709 -30.67 -11.05 -10.05
C LYS A 709 -29.94 -12.02 -9.09
N PRO A 710 -28.60 -12.06 -9.09
CA PRO A 710 -27.70 -11.46 -10.10
C PRO A 710 -27.94 -12.08 -11.48
N HIS A 711 -27.90 -11.33 -12.58
CA HIS A 711 -28.34 -11.87 -13.88
C HIS A 711 -27.23 -12.57 -14.64
N ILE A 712 -27.57 -13.49 -15.56
CA ILE A 712 -26.60 -14.19 -16.39
C ILE A 712 -26.66 -13.65 -17.81
N LYS A 713 -25.52 -13.21 -18.35
CA LYS A 713 -25.41 -12.76 -19.74
C LYS A 713 -24.03 -13.10 -20.29
N HIS A 714 -23.97 -13.67 -21.50
CA HIS A 714 -22.72 -14.02 -22.17
C HIS A 714 -21.73 -14.86 -21.33
N LYS A 715 -22.24 -15.81 -20.52
CA LYS A 715 -21.44 -16.67 -19.60
C LYS A 715 -20.86 -15.96 -18.36
N TYR A 716 -21.37 -14.78 -18.00
CA TYR A 716 -21.02 -14.10 -16.75
C TYR A 716 -22.24 -13.97 -15.84
N ILE A 717 -22.02 -14.03 -14.53
CA ILE A 717 -22.97 -13.59 -13.51
C ILE A 717 -22.66 -12.13 -13.19
N TYR A 718 -23.64 -11.25 -13.35
CA TYR A 718 -23.47 -9.83 -13.07
C TYR A 718 -24.12 -9.47 -11.74
N PHE A 719 -23.29 -9.03 -10.81
CA PHE A 719 -23.71 -8.48 -9.52
C PHE A 719 -23.87 -6.96 -9.63
N SER A 720 -24.87 -6.42 -8.93
CA SER A 720 -25.08 -4.99 -8.80
C SER A 720 -24.38 -4.44 -7.55
N GLY A 721 -23.97 -3.18 -7.62
CA GLY A 721 -23.59 -2.37 -6.46
C GLY A 721 -24.75 -2.23 -5.49
#